data_AF-A0ABD6EA47-F1
#
_entry.id   AF-A0ABD6EA47-F1
#
_cell.length_a   1.000
_cell.length_b   1.000
_cell.length_c   1.000
_cell.angle_alpha   90.00
_cell.angle_beta   90.00
_cell.angle_gamma   90.00
#
_symmetry.space_group_name_H-M   'P 1'
#
loop_
_entity.id
_entity.type
_entity.pdbx_description
1 polymer ?
#
loop_
_entity_poly.entity_id
_entity_poly.type
_entity_poly.pdbx_seq_one_letter_code
_entity_poly.pdbx_strand_id
1 'polypeptide(L)'
;MVSSVYCLMVLLHVQYAIGQDRPPPLPPKGAQKFKTITSAIRLRFNEEAFFHLSRIVDTLYNFYVTRTLVAPQQQCFPEGCVQMFDFVIAAHRRPTVVSLTPNPPNLFVLRISDFDLHIQGSLSGQLQIVPPIPLIIPASGTIHVSARQVSVGGVMDIQKTIADIPYIRLISCSLESAIIDARVENMGMITEAINLKYQAEIKEKARAVLEETLCTNVHRIIDTEFNSRLAEMPNRLSAKKLLEILVNMAPDAKMSNANERRNVPRIRRALPKNSNTLISGSRDVRRIFSPSTTLYQTVHDGVSTRNFNKSRVPSASSSLGRSIPPVLLIEESIDSKPTIVSKTSRTGNRSSNGVVKRQFFDFDSIAPLVISLSVLDTSATYGKFFIGVDGNVYAPNITNVDNYLRPKILKYTTQSDGRMIDMLISQYTINTLLARAYSLGAVVFHVSSSTPLFGKLLRTTCSMDEVCLSDTVSEPGEKYPNRQLEVLLRATKEPIVELRLGSAAIFLRGTAYFYVEGTKKNVGVIPFEAVADLKVSTVNGSLIGVLSIPKFEFKKEVNFFGLTVDYLDGLKRATRNTLLNMVNSKLRKGIPITPKSESGISVPSLSIIDGALMLNADLDIQQHFFATHFARDIARNPQTPVFFQYAES
;
A
#
# COMPACT_ATOMS: atom_id res chain seq x y z
N MET A 1 -58.39 0.94 49.49
CA MET A 1 -58.09 2.32 49.02
C MET A 1 -56.88 2.98 49.70
N VAL A 2 -56.24 2.40 50.74
CA VAL A 2 -55.05 3.00 51.39
C VAL A 2 -53.71 2.63 50.72
N SER A 3 -53.65 1.53 49.95
CA SER A 3 -52.41 1.07 49.30
C SER A 3 -52.06 1.83 48.00
N SER A 4 -53.06 2.43 47.33
CA SER A 4 -52.83 3.17 46.07
C SER A 4 -52.34 4.61 46.29
N VAL A 5 -52.57 5.19 47.47
CA VAL A 5 -52.13 6.55 47.82
C VAL A 5 -50.66 6.55 48.28
N TYR A 6 -50.21 5.46 48.93
CA TYR A 6 -48.82 5.29 49.34
C TYR A 6 -47.86 5.16 48.14
N CYS A 7 -48.29 4.50 47.06
CA CYS A 7 -47.48 4.35 45.86
C CYS A 7 -47.30 5.68 45.10
N LEU A 8 -48.31 6.55 45.13
CA LEU A 8 -48.25 7.88 44.49
C LEU A 8 -47.37 8.87 45.29
N MET A 9 -47.40 8.81 46.62
CA MET A 9 -46.56 9.66 47.48
C MET A 9 -45.08 9.28 47.42
N VAL A 10 -44.75 7.98 47.30
CA VAL A 10 -43.35 7.53 47.14
C VAL A 10 -42.78 7.91 45.77
N LEU A 11 -43.60 7.91 44.71
CA LEU A 11 -43.17 8.38 43.38
C LEU A 11 -42.96 9.90 43.32
N LEU A 12 -43.75 10.68 44.04
CA LEU A 12 -43.59 12.14 44.12
C LEU A 12 -42.37 12.57 44.95
N HIS A 13 -41.95 11.81 45.96
CA HIS A 13 -40.72 12.10 46.71
C HIS A 13 -39.43 11.72 45.96
N VAL A 14 -39.45 10.69 45.11
CA VAL A 14 -38.28 10.32 44.28
C VAL A 14 -38.04 11.33 43.14
N GLN A 15 -39.10 11.98 42.62
CA GLN A 15 -38.94 13.04 41.61
C GLN A 15 -38.48 14.38 42.20
N TYR A 16 -38.70 14.66 43.48
CA TYR A 16 -38.25 15.90 44.13
C TYR A 16 -36.77 15.85 44.59
N ALA A 17 -36.20 14.66 44.80
CA ALA A 17 -34.84 14.49 45.33
C ALA A 17 -33.71 14.40 44.26
N ILE A 18 -34.03 14.45 42.96
CA ILE A 18 -33.02 14.39 41.86
C ILE A 18 -32.79 15.79 41.24
N GLY A 19 -33.29 16.84 41.88
CA GLY A 19 -33.25 18.21 41.37
C GLY A 19 -32.56 19.21 42.29
N GLN A 20 -31.28 19.02 42.61
CA GLN A 20 -30.36 20.12 42.95
C GLN A 20 -28.89 19.66 42.87
N ASP A 21 -28.00 20.57 42.47
CA ASP A 21 -26.57 20.42 42.15
C ASP A 21 -26.18 19.83 40.79
N ARG A 22 -26.38 20.63 39.74
CA ARG A 22 -25.42 20.67 38.60
C ARG A 22 -24.63 21.98 38.68
N PRO A 23 -23.28 21.94 38.69
CA PRO A 23 -22.48 23.16 38.53
C PRO A 23 -22.75 23.79 37.16
N PRO A 24 -22.63 25.12 37.02
CA PRO A 24 -22.92 25.82 35.78
C PRO A 24 -22.04 25.30 34.64
N PRO A 25 -22.57 25.23 33.40
CA PRO A 25 -21.79 24.79 32.25
C PRO A 25 -20.63 25.76 32.04
N LEU A 26 -19.41 25.24 32.15
CA LEU A 26 -18.21 25.92 31.68
C LEU A 26 -18.42 26.31 30.20
N PRO A 27 -18.05 27.55 29.80
CA PRO A 27 -18.17 27.95 28.40
C PRO A 27 -17.39 26.96 27.53
N PRO A 28 -17.87 26.67 26.29
CA PRO A 28 -17.20 25.73 25.42
C PRO A 28 -15.78 26.24 25.18
N LYS A 29 -14.79 25.60 25.81
CA LYS A 29 -13.39 25.71 25.40
C LYS A 29 -13.41 25.40 23.92
N GLY A 30 -13.05 26.41 23.13
CA GLY A 30 -13.29 26.44 21.69
C GLY A 30 -13.09 25.06 21.10
N ALA A 31 -14.15 24.50 20.53
CA ALA A 31 -14.02 23.35 19.68
C ALA A 31 -12.97 23.75 18.65
N GLN A 32 -11.72 23.28 18.84
CA GLN A 32 -10.76 23.29 17.77
C GLN A 32 -11.49 22.55 16.67
N LYS A 33 -11.96 23.29 15.67
CA LYS A 33 -12.48 22.71 14.45
C LYS A 33 -11.36 21.83 13.96
N PHE A 34 -11.45 20.53 14.22
CA PHE A 34 -10.57 19.54 13.63
C PHE A 34 -10.77 19.72 12.14
N LYS A 35 -9.84 20.43 11.51
CA LYS A 35 -9.85 20.64 10.08
C LYS A 35 -9.61 19.26 9.50
N THR A 36 -10.67 18.61 9.03
CA THR A 36 -10.59 17.29 8.39
C THR A 36 -9.58 17.40 7.26
N ILE A 37 -8.44 16.74 7.43
CA ILE A 37 -7.39 16.71 6.43
C ILE A 37 -7.88 15.79 5.31
N THR A 38 -8.02 16.34 4.10
CA THR A 38 -8.38 15.54 2.93
C THR A 38 -7.15 14.83 2.38
N SER A 39 -7.35 13.59 1.90
CA SER A 39 -6.30 12.80 1.26
C SER A 39 -5.75 13.50 0.02
N ALA A 40 -4.44 13.63 -0.10
CA ALA A 40 -3.79 14.14 -1.32
C ALA A 40 -3.29 13.04 -2.26
N ILE A 41 -3.21 11.81 -1.76
CA ILE A 41 -3.05 10.60 -2.56
C ILE A 41 -4.20 9.66 -2.19
N ARG A 42 -4.81 9.01 -3.18
CA ARG A 42 -5.89 8.06 -2.96
C ARG A 42 -5.58 6.76 -3.68
N LEU A 43 -5.74 5.64 -3.00
CA LEU A 43 -5.59 4.29 -3.52
C LEU A 43 -6.96 3.65 -3.67
N ARG A 44 -7.16 2.87 -4.73
CA ARG A 44 -8.35 2.08 -5.00
C ARG A 44 -7.93 0.66 -5.32
N PHE A 45 -8.30 -0.26 -4.46
CA PHE A 45 -8.15 -1.70 -4.67
C PHE A 45 -9.42 -2.19 -5.37
N ASN A 46 -9.27 -2.74 -6.56
CA ASN A 46 -10.36 -3.27 -7.35
C ASN A 46 -10.62 -4.74 -7.03
N GLU A 47 -11.68 -5.30 -7.61
CA GLU A 47 -12.12 -6.68 -7.38
C GLU A 47 -11.02 -7.71 -7.63
N GLU A 48 -10.19 -7.52 -8.66
CA GLU A 48 -9.03 -8.38 -8.96
C GLU A 48 -8.05 -8.47 -7.78
N ALA A 49 -7.79 -7.38 -7.06
CA ALA A 49 -6.94 -7.43 -5.87
C ALA A 49 -7.54 -8.36 -4.80
N PHE A 50 -8.85 -8.29 -4.59
CA PHE A 50 -9.57 -9.11 -3.62
C PHE A 50 -9.68 -10.58 -4.04
N PHE A 51 -9.77 -10.85 -5.35
CA PHE A 51 -9.69 -12.21 -5.88
C PHE A 51 -8.34 -12.86 -5.53
N HIS A 52 -7.23 -12.18 -5.79
CA HIS A 52 -5.89 -12.67 -5.44
C HIS A 52 -5.68 -12.83 -3.93
N LEU A 53 -6.17 -11.86 -3.13
CA LEU A 53 -6.10 -11.95 -1.68
C LEU A 53 -6.92 -13.13 -1.14
N SER A 54 -8.09 -13.43 -1.72
CA SER A 54 -8.93 -14.56 -1.32
C SER A 54 -8.21 -15.90 -1.48
N ARG A 55 -7.45 -16.08 -2.58
CA ARG A 55 -6.61 -17.27 -2.81
C ARG A 55 -5.47 -17.40 -1.80
N ILE A 56 -4.88 -16.29 -1.38
CA ILE A 56 -3.85 -16.26 -0.35
C ILE A 56 -4.46 -16.69 0.99
N VAL A 57 -5.64 -16.16 1.35
CA VAL A 57 -6.34 -16.56 2.57
C VAL A 57 -6.69 -18.05 2.54
N ASP A 58 -7.16 -18.59 1.42
CA ASP A 58 -7.43 -20.02 1.28
C ASP A 58 -6.17 -20.86 1.58
N THR A 59 -5.04 -20.50 0.97
CA THR A 59 -3.77 -21.20 1.18
C THR A 59 -3.33 -21.14 2.65
N LEU A 60 -3.37 -19.95 3.26
CA LEU A 60 -2.99 -19.74 4.66
C LEU A 60 -3.93 -20.47 5.62
N TYR A 61 -5.23 -20.43 5.37
CA TYR A 61 -6.22 -21.12 6.18
C TYR A 61 -5.98 -22.64 6.21
N ASN A 62 -5.80 -23.26 5.05
CA ASN A 62 -5.51 -24.69 4.94
C ASN A 62 -4.20 -25.08 5.63
N PHE A 63 -3.18 -24.21 5.55
CA PHE A 63 -1.92 -24.41 6.26
C PHE A 63 -2.11 -24.37 7.78
N TYR A 64 -2.90 -23.41 8.26
CA TYR A 64 -3.01 -23.15 9.69
C TYR A 64 -4.04 -24.01 10.42
N VAL A 65 -5.14 -24.38 9.76
CA VAL A 65 -6.23 -25.17 10.37
C VAL A 65 -5.73 -26.53 10.85
N THR A 66 -4.85 -27.19 10.09
CA THR A 66 -4.28 -28.49 10.46
C THR A 66 -3.29 -28.44 11.62
N ARG A 67 -2.82 -27.24 11.98
CA ARG A 67 -1.83 -27.00 13.04
C ARG A 67 -2.44 -26.28 14.24
N THR A 68 -3.75 -26.14 14.27
CA THR A 68 -4.44 -25.46 15.36
C THR A 68 -4.48 -26.35 16.59
N LEU A 69 -4.11 -25.77 17.73
CA LEU A 69 -4.28 -26.37 19.04
C LEU A 69 -5.62 -25.90 19.62
N VAL A 70 -6.50 -26.83 19.96
CA VAL A 70 -7.74 -26.52 20.68
C VAL A 70 -7.45 -26.56 22.17
N ALA A 71 -7.79 -25.49 22.89
CA ALA A 71 -7.50 -25.38 24.31
C ALA A 71 -8.29 -26.41 25.13
N PRO A 72 -7.68 -27.00 26.20
CA PRO A 72 -8.39 -27.89 27.11
C PRO A 72 -9.66 -27.24 27.68
N GLN A 73 -10.70 -28.03 27.86
CA GLN A 73 -12.00 -27.59 28.35
C GLN A 73 -12.36 -28.35 29.63
N GLN A 74 -13.10 -27.70 30.51
CA GLN A 74 -13.69 -28.35 31.67
C GLN A 74 -15.20 -28.13 31.63
N GLN A 75 -15.95 -29.20 31.79
CA GLN A 75 -17.40 -29.16 31.88
C GLN A 75 -17.83 -29.81 33.19
N CYS A 76 -18.64 -29.10 33.96
CA CYS A 76 -19.20 -29.58 35.22
C CYS A 76 -20.69 -29.83 35.09
N PHE A 77 -21.12 -30.93 35.67
CA PHE A 77 -22.50 -31.42 35.76
C PHE A 77 -22.85 -31.60 37.25
N PRO A 78 -24.14 -31.78 37.61
CA PRO A 78 -24.54 -32.11 38.97
C PRO A 78 -23.82 -33.35 39.54
N GLU A 79 -23.46 -34.28 38.66
CA GLU A 79 -22.77 -35.53 38.98
C GLU A 79 -21.25 -35.36 39.12
N GLY A 80 -20.66 -34.24 38.69
CA GLY A 80 -19.21 -34.02 38.76
C GLY A 80 -18.64 -33.31 37.54
N CYS A 81 -17.32 -33.16 37.49
CA CYS A 81 -16.65 -32.45 36.41
C CYS A 81 -15.80 -33.40 35.55
N VAL A 82 -15.80 -33.15 34.25
CA VAL A 82 -14.96 -33.82 33.25
C VAL A 82 -14.07 -32.78 32.59
N GLN A 83 -12.79 -33.10 32.51
CA GLN A 83 -11.80 -32.35 31.77
C GLN A 83 -11.59 -33.01 30.40
N MET A 84 -11.62 -32.20 29.34
CA MET A 84 -11.34 -32.59 27.97
C MET A 84 -10.06 -31.91 27.52
N PHE A 85 -9.12 -32.67 26.96
CA PHE A 85 -7.77 -32.20 26.64
C PHE A 85 -7.19 -33.01 25.46
N ASP A 86 -5.97 -32.67 25.04
CA ASP A 86 -5.27 -33.32 23.91
C ASP A 86 -6.11 -33.37 22.64
N PHE A 87 -6.80 -32.28 22.34
CA PHE A 87 -7.59 -32.17 21.13
C PHE A 87 -6.70 -32.08 19.90
N VAL A 88 -7.01 -32.90 18.89
CA VAL A 88 -6.34 -32.95 17.60
C VAL A 88 -7.37 -32.94 16.48
N ILE A 89 -7.09 -32.19 15.42
CA ILE A 89 -7.88 -32.24 14.18
C ILE A 89 -7.44 -33.49 13.41
N ALA A 90 -8.23 -34.56 13.54
CA ALA A 90 -7.94 -35.87 12.96
C ALA A 90 -8.15 -35.89 11.43
N ALA A 91 -9.13 -35.12 10.93
CA ALA A 91 -9.37 -34.96 9.50
C ALA A 91 -10.01 -33.61 9.19
N HIS A 92 -9.74 -33.10 7.99
CA HIS A 92 -10.24 -31.82 7.50
C HIS A 92 -10.52 -31.91 5.99
N ARG A 93 -11.71 -31.47 5.58
CA ARG A 93 -12.06 -31.25 4.18
C ARG A 93 -11.90 -29.76 3.88
N ARG A 94 -11.18 -29.41 2.82
CA ARG A 94 -10.94 -28.01 2.42
C ARG A 94 -12.25 -27.26 2.16
N PRO A 95 -12.29 -25.93 2.42
CA PRO A 95 -13.43 -25.09 2.07
C PRO A 95 -13.64 -25.05 0.55
N THR A 96 -14.89 -24.96 0.13
CA THR A 96 -15.22 -24.78 -1.30
C THR A 96 -15.28 -23.32 -1.69
N VAL A 97 -15.55 -22.42 -0.73
CA VAL A 97 -15.59 -20.98 -0.95
C VAL A 97 -14.74 -20.27 0.10
N VAL A 98 -13.74 -19.52 -0.35
CA VAL A 98 -13.00 -18.55 0.45
C VAL A 98 -13.06 -17.23 -0.28
N SER A 99 -13.65 -16.22 0.35
CA SER A 99 -13.80 -14.89 -0.25
C SER A 99 -13.49 -13.81 0.76
N LEU A 100 -12.61 -12.89 0.38
CA LEU A 100 -12.35 -11.63 1.06
C LEU A 100 -12.92 -10.52 0.18
N THR A 101 -13.94 -9.81 0.64
CA THR A 101 -14.65 -8.82 -0.18
C THR A 101 -14.86 -7.49 0.55
N PRO A 102 -14.81 -6.35 -0.15
CA PRO A 102 -15.16 -5.06 0.45
C PRO A 102 -16.64 -5.00 0.83
N ASN A 103 -16.93 -4.39 1.97
CA ASN A 103 -18.28 -4.14 2.44
C ASN A 103 -18.42 -2.68 2.91
N PRO A 104 -19.35 -1.89 2.34
CA PRO A 104 -19.56 -0.51 2.77
C PRO A 104 -19.87 -0.37 4.27
N PRO A 105 -19.51 0.76 4.91
CA PRO A 105 -18.88 1.93 4.30
C PRO A 105 -17.34 1.90 4.27
N ASN A 106 -16.69 1.04 5.04
CA ASN A 106 -15.22 0.99 5.20
C ASN A 106 -14.73 -0.37 5.75
N LEU A 107 -15.49 -1.43 5.51
CA LEU A 107 -15.25 -2.77 6.04
C LEU A 107 -14.80 -3.71 4.92
N PHE A 108 -14.29 -4.87 5.31
CA PHE A 108 -14.13 -6.04 4.45
C PHE A 108 -14.56 -7.28 5.20
N VAL A 109 -15.15 -8.21 4.47
CA VAL A 109 -15.77 -9.42 4.99
C VAL A 109 -15.01 -10.61 4.45
N LEU A 110 -14.52 -11.44 5.36
CA LEU A 110 -14.00 -12.77 5.07
C LEU A 110 -15.13 -13.78 5.26
N ARG A 111 -15.30 -14.65 4.28
CA ARG A 111 -16.16 -15.82 4.37
C ARG A 111 -15.39 -17.06 3.95
N ILE A 112 -15.41 -18.08 4.81
CA ILE A 112 -14.84 -19.40 4.57
C ILE A 112 -15.97 -20.39 4.77
N SER A 113 -16.39 -21.08 3.72
CA SER A 113 -17.62 -21.88 3.74
C SER A 113 -17.44 -23.29 3.21
N ASP A 114 -18.33 -24.16 3.69
CA ASP A 114 -18.51 -25.54 3.25
C ASP A 114 -17.23 -26.38 3.37
N PHE A 115 -16.65 -26.35 4.56
CA PHE A 115 -15.58 -27.24 5.00
C PHE A 115 -16.05 -28.17 6.11
N ASP A 116 -15.34 -29.27 6.30
CA ASP A 116 -15.63 -30.25 7.36
C ASP A 116 -14.41 -30.40 8.27
N LEU A 117 -14.67 -30.61 9.56
CA LEU A 117 -13.67 -30.85 10.58
C LEU A 117 -14.05 -32.06 11.43
N HIS A 118 -13.07 -32.93 11.66
CA HIS A 118 -13.17 -34.02 12.62
C HIS A 118 -12.11 -33.79 13.71
N ILE A 119 -12.58 -33.58 14.93
CA ILE A 119 -11.75 -33.33 16.10
C ILE A 119 -11.89 -34.52 17.03
N GLN A 120 -10.75 -34.99 17.53
CA GLN A 120 -10.68 -36.03 18.55
C GLN A 120 -9.98 -35.46 19.78
N GLY A 121 -10.44 -35.80 20.97
CA GLY A 121 -9.79 -35.43 22.22
C GLY A 121 -9.93 -36.52 23.27
N SER A 122 -9.17 -36.37 24.34
CA SER A 122 -9.24 -37.24 25.51
C SER A 122 -10.11 -36.59 26.58
N LEU A 123 -10.81 -37.41 27.36
CA LEU A 123 -11.55 -36.96 28.55
C LEU A 123 -11.14 -37.75 29.78
N SER A 124 -11.10 -37.04 30.92
CA SER A 124 -10.83 -37.59 32.24
C SER A 124 -11.62 -36.82 33.28
N GLY A 125 -12.16 -37.50 34.28
CA GLY A 125 -12.94 -36.85 35.32
C GLY A 125 -13.42 -37.83 36.38
N GLN A 126 -14.20 -37.30 37.31
CA GLN A 126 -14.83 -38.05 38.40
C GLN A 126 -16.33 -37.75 38.38
N LEU A 127 -17.14 -38.79 38.20
CA LEU A 127 -18.60 -38.68 38.12
C LEU A 127 -19.28 -39.51 39.22
N GLN A 128 -20.26 -38.90 39.87
CA GLN A 128 -21.17 -39.48 40.85
C GLN A 128 -22.54 -39.65 40.20
N ILE A 129 -22.74 -40.79 39.55
CA ILE A 129 -23.88 -41.03 38.65
C ILE A 129 -25.18 -41.33 39.42
N VAL A 130 -25.09 -41.78 40.68
CA VAL A 130 -26.24 -42.22 41.48
C VAL A 130 -26.32 -41.46 42.81
N PRO A 131 -26.91 -40.26 42.86
CA PRO A 131 -27.28 -39.63 44.12
C PRO A 131 -28.37 -40.47 44.83
N PRO A 132 -28.31 -40.74 46.15
CA PRO A 132 -27.43 -40.17 47.19
C PRO A 132 -26.17 -41.00 47.50
N ILE A 133 -25.85 -42.02 46.70
CA ILE A 133 -24.72 -42.91 46.97
C ILE A 133 -23.41 -42.19 46.61
N PRO A 134 -22.43 -42.05 47.54
CA PRO A 134 -21.15 -41.38 47.28
C PRO A 134 -20.17 -42.30 46.51
N LEU A 135 -20.64 -42.97 45.46
CA LEU A 135 -19.78 -43.74 44.56
C LEU A 135 -19.25 -42.82 43.47
N ILE A 136 -17.97 -42.44 43.60
CA ILE A 136 -17.24 -41.68 42.60
C ILE A 136 -16.62 -42.68 41.62
N ILE A 137 -17.01 -42.59 40.35
CA ILE A 137 -16.48 -43.44 39.29
C ILE A 137 -15.51 -42.58 38.47
N PRO A 138 -14.24 -43.02 38.29
CA PRO A 138 -13.34 -42.36 37.36
C PRO A 138 -13.88 -42.54 35.93
N ALA A 139 -14.07 -41.43 35.25
CA ALA A 139 -14.62 -41.35 33.92
C ALA A 139 -13.49 -40.98 32.95
N SER A 140 -12.95 -41.95 32.23
CA SER A 140 -11.97 -41.74 31.16
C SER A 140 -12.53 -42.20 29.81
N GLY A 141 -12.16 -41.53 28.73
CA GLY A 141 -12.65 -41.91 27.39
C GLY A 141 -12.09 -41.01 26.28
N THR A 142 -12.72 -41.06 25.12
CA THR A 142 -12.38 -40.22 23.96
C THR A 142 -13.59 -39.46 23.44
N ILE A 143 -13.45 -38.17 23.19
CA ILE A 143 -14.50 -37.34 22.60
C ILE A 143 -14.24 -37.18 21.10
N HIS A 144 -15.28 -37.42 20.30
CA HIS A 144 -15.27 -37.23 18.87
C HIS A 144 -16.26 -36.14 18.50
N VAL A 145 -15.77 -35.07 17.86
CA VAL A 145 -16.58 -33.96 17.35
C VAL A 145 -16.47 -33.95 15.84
N SER A 146 -17.60 -34.07 15.15
CA SER A 146 -17.71 -33.91 13.70
C SER A 146 -18.50 -32.65 13.40
N ALA A 147 -17.85 -31.69 12.76
CA ALA A 147 -18.47 -30.48 12.24
C ALA A 147 -18.50 -30.56 10.71
N ARG A 148 -19.70 -30.50 10.12
CA ARG A 148 -19.92 -30.59 8.68
C ARG A 148 -20.55 -29.32 8.14
N GLN A 149 -20.26 -28.98 6.89
CA GLN A 149 -20.80 -27.78 6.21
C GLN A 149 -20.55 -26.50 7.04
N VAL A 150 -19.34 -26.39 7.58
CA VAL A 150 -18.94 -25.29 8.46
C VAL A 150 -18.78 -24.02 7.62
N SER A 151 -19.31 -22.90 8.11
CA SER A 151 -19.11 -21.55 7.55
C SER A 151 -18.70 -20.60 8.66
N VAL A 152 -17.59 -19.89 8.44
CA VAL A 152 -17.04 -18.87 9.33
C VAL A 152 -17.03 -17.54 8.60
N GLY A 153 -17.58 -16.53 9.27
CA GLY A 153 -17.60 -15.15 8.81
C GLY A 153 -16.75 -14.26 9.72
N GLY A 154 -15.98 -13.35 9.12
CA GLY A 154 -15.20 -12.34 9.83
C GLY A 154 -15.41 -10.97 9.21
N VAL A 155 -15.65 -9.95 10.04
CA VAL A 155 -15.77 -8.55 9.62
C VAL A 155 -14.58 -7.77 10.14
N MET A 156 -13.94 -7.00 9.28
CA MET A 156 -12.70 -6.31 9.58
C MET A 156 -12.69 -4.87 9.06
N ASP A 157 -11.89 -4.01 9.68
CA ASP A 157 -11.55 -2.67 9.19
C ASP A 157 -10.04 -2.43 9.18
N ILE A 158 -9.61 -1.35 8.52
CA ILE A 158 -8.23 -0.86 8.59
C ILE A 158 -8.19 0.30 9.57
N GLN A 159 -7.28 0.20 10.54
CA GLN A 159 -7.00 1.22 11.53
C GLN A 159 -5.51 1.58 11.48
N LYS A 160 -5.12 2.59 12.27
CA LYS A 160 -3.71 2.92 12.48
C LYS A 160 -3.38 3.09 13.94
N THR A 161 -2.13 2.78 14.29
CA THR A 161 -1.60 2.99 15.63
C THR A 161 -1.25 4.46 15.86
N ILE A 162 -0.93 4.82 17.11
CA ILE A 162 -0.42 6.15 17.48
C ILE A 162 0.91 6.45 16.77
N ALA A 163 1.69 5.40 16.44
CA ALA A 163 2.93 5.49 15.67
C ALA A 163 2.71 5.57 14.15
N ASP A 164 1.48 5.76 13.70
CA ASP A 164 1.10 5.88 12.28
C ASP A 164 1.40 4.61 11.46
N ILE A 165 1.25 3.44 12.09
CA ILE A 165 1.40 2.12 11.46
C ILE A 165 0.01 1.57 11.13
N PRO A 166 -0.32 1.27 9.87
CA PRO A 166 -1.61 0.70 9.50
C PRO A 166 -1.69 -0.78 9.91
N TYR A 167 -2.87 -1.21 10.34
CA TYR A 167 -3.17 -2.61 10.64
C TYR A 167 -4.64 -2.93 10.38
N ILE A 168 -4.90 -4.20 10.08
CA ILE A 168 -6.22 -4.78 9.98
C ILE A 168 -6.68 -5.19 11.38
N ARG A 169 -7.89 -4.78 11.75
CA ARG A 169 -8.53 -5.16 13.00
C ARG A 169 -9.76 -6.02 12.71
N LEU A 170 -9.83 -7.16 13.39
CA LEU A 170 -11.02 -8.01 13.39
C LEU A 170 -12.08 -7.41 14.32
N ILE A 171 -13.20 -6.96 13.76
CA ILE A 171 -14.31 -6.36 14.50
C ILE A 171 -15.19 -7.47 15.10
N SER A 172 -15.50 -8.47 14.28
CA SER A 172 -16.26 -9.64 14.71
C SER A 172 -15.82 -10.86 13.92
N CYS A 173 -15.93 -12.01 14.57
CA CYS A 173 -15.83 -13.31 13.92
C CYS A 173 -16.86 -14.23 14.56
N SER A 174 -17.54 -15.00 13.73
CA SER A 174 -18.56 -15.93 14.21
C SER A 174 -18.73 -17.13 13.31
N LEU A 175 -19.25 -18.20 13.90
CA LEU A 175 -19.65 -19.40 13.18
C LEU A 175 -21.05 -19.22 12.57
N GLU A 176 -21.11 -18.84 11.29
CA GLU A 176 -22.35 -18.56 10.55
C GLU A 176 -23.26 -19.79 10.45
N SER A 177 -22.68 -20.95 10.11
CA SER A 177 -23.42 -22.22 9.99
C SER A 177 -22.52 -23.41 10.26
N ALA A 178 -23.06 -24.48 10.85
CA ALA A 178 -22.38 -25.78 10.97
C ALA A 178 -23.37 -26.85 11.45
N ILE A 179 -23.23 -28.06 10.93
CA ILE A 179 -23.89 -29.27 11.46
C ILE A 179 -22.89 -29.96 12.38
N ILE A 180 -23.15 -29.91 13.68
CA ILE A 180 -22.23 -30.42 14.70
C ILE A 180 -22.82 -31.66 15.34
N ASP A 181 -22.05 -32.74 15.28
CA ASP A 181 -22.28 -33.94 16.06
C ASP A 181 -21.10 -34.16 17.01
N ALA A 182 -21.39 -34.52 18.24
CA ALA A 182 -20.38 -34.71 19.26
C ALA A 182 -20.82 -35.88 20.15
N ARG A 183 -19.91 -36.84 20.32
CA ARG A 183 -20.17 -38.06 21.07
C ARG A 183 -18.91 -38.50 21.79
N VAL A 184 -19.12 -39.18 22.91
CA VAL A 184 -18.05 -39.76 23.70
C VAL A 184 -18.01 -41.26 23.45
N GLU A 185 -16.81 -41.82 23.39
CA GLU A 185 -16.52 -43.24 23.27
C GLU A 185 -15.58 -43.69 24.41
N ASN A 186 -15.49 -45.00 24.60
CA ASN A 186 -14.53 -45.64 25.51
C ASN A 186 -14.65 -45.26 27.00
N MET A 187 -15.83 -44.87 27.48
CA MET A 187 -16.11 -44.65 28.91
C MET A 187 -16.60 -45.90 29.66
N GLY A 188 -16.45 -47.08 29.07
CA GLY A 188 -16.98 -48.32 29.63
C GLY A 188 -18.51 -48.36 29.61
N MET A 189 -19.11 -48.95 30.64
CA MET A 189 -20.56 -49.23 30.72
C MET A 189 -21.46 -47.98 30.72
N ILE A 190 -20.90 -46.79 30.99
CA ILE A 190 -21.66 -45.53 31.11
C ILE A 190 -21.69 -44.70 29.82
N THR A 191 -20.99 -45.13 28.78
CA THR A 191 -20.85 -44.39 27.51
C THR A 191 -22.20 -44.03 26.90
N GLU A 192 -23.10 -45.01 26.76
CA GLU A 192 -24.41 -44.81 26.14
C GLU A 192 -25.31 -43.90 26.98
N ALA A 193 -25.27 -44.06 28.31
CA ALA A 193 -26.03 -43.23 29.23
C ALA A 193 -25.62 -41.75 29.15
N ILE A 194 -24.32 -41.48 28.99
CA ILE A 194 -23.79 -40.11 28.84
C ILE A 194 -24.20 -39.50 27.51
N ASN A 195 -24.04 -40.24 26.41
CA ASN A 195 -24.42 -39.76 25.08
C ASN A 195 -25.93 -39.51 24.96
N LEU A 196 -26.76 -40.27 25.68
CA LEU A 196 -28.21 -40.06 25.70
C LEU A 196 -28.60 -38.88 26.60
N LYS A 197 -27.99 -38.75 27.79
CA LYS A 197 -28.37 -37.74 28.79
C LYS A 197 -27.85 -36.34 28.47
N TYR A 198 -26.59 -36.22 28.03
CA TYR A 198 -25.91 -34.92 27.87
C TYR A 198 -25.70 -34.53 26.40
N GLN A 199 -26.45 -35.14 25.47
CA GLN A 199 -26.24 -34.93 24.04
C GLN A 199 -26.30 -33.45 23.64
N ALA A 200 -27.27 -32.72 24.21
CA ALA A 200 -27.50 -31.32 23.87
C ALA A 200 -26.37 -30.43 24.42
N GLU A 201 -25.98 -30.64 25.67
CA GLU A 201 -24.93 -29.89 26.36
C GLU A 201 -23.57 -30.11 25.70
N ILE A 202 -23.26 -31.35 25.30
CA ILE A 202 -22.02 -31.68 24.58
C ILE A 202 -22.02 -30.98 23.21
N LYS A 203 -23.14 -31.00 22.48
CA LYS A 203 -23.26 -30.33 21.18
C LYS A 203 -23.12 -28.82 21.29
N GLU A 204 -23.78 -28.20 22.26
CA GLU A 204 -23.70 -26.75 22.51
C GLU A 204 -22.27 -26.34 22.89
N LYS A 205 -21.63 -27.09 23.81
CA LYS A 205 -20.25 -26.83 24.20
C LYS A 205 -19.29 -27.03 23.04
N ALA A 206 -19.46 -28.09 22.24
CA ALA A 206 -18.66 -28.33 21.04
C ALA A 206 -18.79 -27.18 20.03
N ARG A 207 -19.98 -26.61 19.84
CA ARG A 207 -20.19 -25.43 18.99
C ARG A 207 -19.42 -24.22 19.47
N ALA A 208 -19.51 -23.89 20.76
CA ALA A 208 -18.81 -22.74 21.34
C ALA A 208 -17.28 -22.87 21.20
N VAL A 209 -16.75 -24.05 21.51
CA VAL A 209 -15.30 -24.34 21.40
C VAL A 209 -14.84 -24.29 19.95
N LEU A 210 -15.64 -24.80 19.02
CA LEU A 210 -15.33 -24.75 17.59
C LEU A 210 -15.28 -23.30 17.08
N GLU A 211 -16.26 -22.48 17.44
CA GLU A 211 -16.31 -21.06 17.08
C GLU A 211 -15.09 -20.30 17.61
N GLU A 212 -14.78 -20.44 18.90
CA GLU A 212 -13.61 -19.82 19.53
C GLU A 212 -12.30 -20.24 18.86
N THR A 213 -12.16 -21.53 18.55
CA THR A 213 -10.98 -22.09 17.88
C THR A 213 -10.80 -21.50 16.48
N LEU A 214 -11.87 -21.50 15.68
CA LEU A 214 -11.84 -21.00 14.30
C LEU A 214 -11.59 -19.50 14.25
N CYS A 215 -12.21 -18.73 15.15
CA CYS A 215 -12.00 -17.30 15.22
C CYS A 215 -10.61 -16.92 15.73
N THR A 216 -10.07 -17.66 16.71
CA THR A 216 -8.67 -17.51 17.13
C THR A 216 -7.71 -17.77 15.97
N ASN A 217 -7.97 -18.76 15.12
CA ASN A 217 -7.17 -19.00 13.93
C ASN A 217 -7.23 -17.83 12.93
N VAL A 218 -8.43 -17.32 12.64
CA VAL A 218 -8.61 -16.18 11.74
C VAL A 218 -7.85 -14.96 12.28
N HIS A 219 -7.99 -14.66 13.57
CA HIS A 219 -7.26 -13.59 14.24
C HIS A 219 -5.75 -13.78 14.10
N ARG A 220 -5.24 -14.99 14.34
CA ARG A 220 -3.81 -15.29 14.20
C ARG A 220 -3.32 -15.09 12.77
N ILE A 221 -4.07 -15.53 11.75
CA ILE A 221 -3.71 -15.30 10.34
C ILE A 221 -3.60 -13.80 10.05
N ILE A 222 -4.59 -13.02 10.50
CA ILE A 222 -4.58 -11.56 10.33
C ILE A 222 -3.33 -10.96 10.97
N ASP A 223 -3.02 -11.31 12.21
CA ASP A 223 -1.87 -10.72 12.91
C ASP A 223 -0.52 -11.17 12.37
N THR A 224 -0.34 -12.48 12.17
CA THR A 224 0.96 -13.04 11.81
C THR A 224 1.30 -12.83 10.33
N GLU A 225 0.29 -12.85 9.45
CA GLU A 225 0.52 -12.75 8.00
C GLU A 225 0.21 -11.37 7.43
N PHE A 226 -0.94 -10.78 7.78
CA PHE A 226 -1.36 -9.51 7.17
C PHE A 226 -0.76 -8.31 7.90
N ASN A 227 -0.96 -8.21 9.21
CA ASN A 227 -0.51 -7.07 10.01
C ASN A 227 1.02 -6.99 10.06
N SER A 228 1.73 -8.11 10.07
CA SER A 228 3.20 -8.11 10.01
C SER A 228 3.73 -7.46 8.72
N ARG A 229 3.02 -7.63 7.59
CA ARG A 229 3.39 -7.03 6.28
C ARG A 229 2.94 -5.59 6.15
N LEU A 230 1.75 -5.26 6.66
CA LEU A 230 1.29 -3.88 6.72
C LEU A 230 2.21 -3.02 7.59
N ALA A 231 2.80 -3.61 8.65
CA ALA A 231 3.79 -2.93 9.47
C ALA A 231 5.13 -2.66 8.74
N GLU A 232 5.46 -3.45 7.72
CA GLU A 232 6.63 -3.23 6.86
C GLU A 232 6.38 -2.15 5.79
N MET A 233 5.11 -1.76 5.55
CA MET A 233 4.81 -0.71 4.59
C MET A 233 5.29 0.66 5.09
N PRO A 234 6.01 1.43 4.26
CA PRO A 234 6.52 2.72 4.67
C PRO A 234 5.39 3.73 4.88
N ASN A 235 5.32 4.35 6.06
CA ASN A 235 4.48 5.52 6.32
C ASN A 235 5.11 6.83 5.79
N ARG A 236 6.34 6.75 5.30
CA ARG A 236 7.13 7.86 4.74
C ARG A 236 7.95 7.35 3.57
N LEU A 237 7.89 8.07 2.45
CA LEU A 237 8.63 7.71 1.23
C LEU A 237 9.58 8.85 0.83
N SER A 238 10.85 8.55 0.60
CA SER A 238 11.77 9.55 0.02
C SER A 238 11.32 9.93 -1.39
N ALA A 239 11.35 11.23 -1.71
CA ALA A 239 11.03 11.70 -3.06
C ALA A 239 11.94 11.10 -4.13
N LYS A 240 13.23 10.89 -3.81
CA LYS A 240 14.16 10.18 -4.69
C LYS A 240 13.66 8.76 -4.99
N LYS A 241 13.20 8.02 -3.97
CA LYS A 241 12.70 6.65 -4.15
C LYS A 241 11.41 6.62 -4.99
N LEU A 242 10.47 7.55 -4.74
CA LEU A 242 9.28 7.67 -5.60
C LEU A 242 9.67 7.95 -7.05
N LEU A 243 10.64 8.85 -7.25
CA LEU A 243 11.08 9.20 -8.59
C LEU A 243 11.83 8.06 -9.25
N GLU A 244 12.66 7.28 -8.54
CA GLU A 244 13.24 6.04 -9.04
C GLU A 244 12.16 5.04 -9.44
N ILE A 245 11.09 4.89 -8.66
CA ILE A 245 9.96 4.03 -9.03
C ILE A 245 9.34 4.52 -10.34
N LEU A 246 9.13 5.83 -10.50
CA LEU A 246 8.54 6.44 -11.71
C LEU A 246 9.51 6.51 -12.90
N VAL A 247 10.83 6.58 -12.68
CA VAL A 247 11.86 6.78 -13.71
C VAL A 247 12.50 5.45 -14.14
N ASN A 248 12.58 4.44 -13.26
CA ASN A 248 12.91 3.07 -13.67
C ASN A 248 11.81 2.43 -14.53
N MET A 249 10.74 3.18 -14.82
CA MET A 249 9.79 2.99 -15.91
C MET A 249 10.23 3.67 -17.23
N ALA A 250 11.49 4.07 -17.37
CA ALA A 250 12.07 4.64 -18.58
C ALA A 250 13.48 4.08 -18.76
N PRO A 251 13.86 3.59 -19.95
CA PRO A 251 15.16 2.96 -20.11
C PRO A 251 16.27 4.01 -20.02
N ASP A 252 17.31 3.69 -19.25
CA ASP A 252 18.60 4.34 -19.29
C ASP A 252 19.07 4.47 -20.74
N ALA A 253 19.34 5.70 -21.17
CA ALA A 253 20.05 5.95 -22.41
C ALA A 253 21.52 5.52 -22.25
N LYS A 254 21.79 4.21 -22.31
CA LYS A 254 23.13 3.70 -22.57
C LYS A 254 23.47 4.03 -24.02
N MET A 255 24.17 5.15 -24.20
CA MET A 255 24.79 5.54 -25.45
C MET A 255 25.89 4.51 -25.77
N SER A 256 25.61 3.57 -26.67
CA SER A 256 26.58 2.62 -27.19
C SER A 256 27.54 3.36 -28.12
N ASN A 257 28.78 3.59 -27.67
CA ASN A 257 29.88 3.81 -28.59
C ASN A 257 30.35 2.44 -29.07
N ALA A 258 29.81 2.00 -30.20
CA ALA A 258 30.39 0.92 -30.98
C ALA A 258 31.58 1.49 -31.77
N ASN A 259 32.79 1.24 -31.27
CA ASN A 259 34.00 1.05 -32.09
C ASN A 259 35.18 0.72 -31.18
N GLU A 260 35.35 -0.56 -30.83
CA GLU A 260 36.69 -1.07 -30.58
C GLU A 260 36.81 -2.50 -31.13
N ARG A 261 37.53 -2.61 -32.24
CA ARG A 261 37.99 -3.88 -32.80
C ARG A 261 38.93 -4.54 -31.79
N ARG A 262 38.58 -5.72 -31.25
CA ARG A 262 39.59 -6.68 -30.76
C ARG A 262 39.21 -8.12 -31.10
N ASN A 263 40.18 -8.76 -31.75
CA ASN A 263 40.25 -10.17 -32.10
C ASN A 263 40.06 -11.07 -30.87
N VAL A 264 39.31 -12.16 -31.02
CA VAL A 264 39.35 -13.32 -30.12
C VAL A 264 39.61 -14.59 -30.95
N PRO A 265 40.50 -15.50 -30.52
CA PRO A 265 40.90 -16.66 -31.31
C PRO A 265 39.87 -17.80 -31.23
N ARG A 266 39.74 -18.55 -32.34
CA ARG A 266 38.97 -19.80 -32.44
C ARG A 266 39.59 -20.90 -31.57
N ILE A 267 38.78 -21.54 -30.74
CA ILE A 267 39.03 -22.90 -30.26
C ILE A 267 37.89 -23.81 -30.72
N ARG A 268 38.24 -24.83 -31.51
CA ARG A 268 37.36 -25.93 -31.95
C ARG A 268 37.43 -27.08 -30.95
N ARG A 269 36.28 -27.61 -30.49
CA ARG A 269 36.05 -29.02 -30.12
C ARG A 269 34.56 -29.32 -30.35
N ALA A 270 34.21 -30.04 -31.42
CA ALA A 270 34.03 -31.50 -31.53
C ALA A 270 32.70 -32.01 -30.92
N LEU A 271 31.72 -32.26 -31.80
CA LEU A 271 30.51 -33.07 -31.58
C LEU A 271 30.84 -34.56 -31.57
N PRO A 272 29.99 -35.38 -30.93
CA PRO A 272 29.61 -36.69 -31.45
C PRO A 272 28.15 -36.69 -31.95
N LYS A 273 27.96 -37.40 -33.07
CA LYS A 273 26.68 -37.76 -33.71
C LYS A 273 26.10 -39.04 -33.11
N ASN A 274 24.77 -39.16 -33.09
CA ASN A 274 23.96 -40.28 -33.62
C ASN A 274 22.46 -39.92 -33.41
N SER A 275 21.67 -39.65 -34.47
CA SER A 275 20.85 -40.59 -35.28
C SER A 275 19.78 -41.30 -34.44
N ASN A 276 18.51 -41.49 -34.83
CA ASN A 276 17.58 -41.06 -35.87
C ASN A 276 16.21 -41.57 -35.35
N THR A 277 15.10 -40.86 -35.55
CA THR A 277 13.84 -41.45 -36.07
C THR A 277 12.75 -40.38 -36.15
N LEU A 278 12.25 -40.21 -37.38
CA LEU A 278 10.97 -39.60 -37.72
C LEU A 278 9.82 -40.48 -37.24
N ILE A 279 8.78 -39.89 -36.64
CA ILE A 279 7.38 -40.28 -36.88
C ILE A 279 6.50 -39.02 -36.91
N SER A 280 5.82 -38.85 -38.03
CA SER A 280 4.75 -37.89 -38.30
C SER A 280 3.46 -38.27 -37.56
N GLY A 281 2.73 -37.29 -37.04
CA GLY A 281 1.40 -37.51 -36.46
C GLY A 281 0.62 -36.21 -36.32
N SER A 282 0.03 -35.75 -37.42
CA SER A 282 -1.03 -34.74 -37.44
C SER A 282 -2.32 -35.31 -36.80
N ARG A 283 -3.00 -34.54 -35.95
CA ARG A 283 -4.45 -34.66 -35.70
C ARG A 283 -5.02 -33.37 -35.12
N ASP A 284 -5.82 -32.70 -35.95
CA ASP A 284 -6.87 -31.75 -35.59
C ASP A 284 -7.85 -32.32 -34.57
N VAL A 285 -8.28 -31.50 -33.59
CA VAL A 285 -9.67 -31.48 -33.10
C VAL A 285 -10.06 -30.03 -32.75
N ARG A 286 -10.90 -29.44 -33.59
CA ARG A 286 -11.78 -28.31 -33.24
C ARG A 286 -12.97 -28.81 -32.40
N ARG A 287 -13.29 -28.11 -31.31
CA ARG A 287 -14.64 -27.89 -30.73
C ARG A 287 -14.56 -26.54 -30.00
N ILE A 288 -15.20 -25.44 -30.42
CA ILE A 288 -16.64 -25.09 -30.42
C ILE A 288 -17.32 -25.58 -29.14
N PHE A 289 -17.53 -24.66 -28.17
CA PHE A 289 -18.83 -24.44 -27.51
C PHE A 289 -18.83 -23.07 -26.79
N SER A 290 -19.96 -22.38 -26.95
CA SER A 290 -20.35 -21.01 -26.58
C SER A 290 -20.63 -20.80 -25.07
N PRO A 291 -20.62 -19.55 -24.57
CA PRO A 291 -21.08 -19.24 -23.21
C PRO A 291 -22.61 -19.07 -23.19
N SER A 292 -23.29 -19.89 -22.40
CA SER A 292 -24.73 -19.75 -22.15
C SER A 292 -24.99 -18.71 -21.06
N THR A 293 -25.70 -17.66 -21.46
CA THR A 293 -26.35 -16.66 -20.63
C THR A 293 -27.57 -17.26 -19.94
N THR A 294 -27.74 -17.04 -18.63
CA THR A 294 -29.04 -17.17 -17.93
C THR A 294 -29.15 -16.00 -16.95
N LEU A 295 -29.82 -14.91 -17.33
CA LEU A 295 -31.23 -14.60 -17.03
C LEU A 295 -31.51 -14.48 -15.53
N TYR A 296 -31.40 -13.25 -15.05
CA TYR A 296 -32.04 -12.76 -13.83
C TYR A 296 -33.56 -12.85 -14.01
N GLN A 297 -34.24 -13.53 -13.08
CA GLN A 297 -35.69 -13.46 -12.97
C GLN A 297 -36.04 -12.84 -11.62
N THR A 298 -36.49 -11.60 -11.71
CA THR A 298 -37.11 -10.83 -10.63
C THR A 298 -38.47 -11.41 -10.30
N VAL A 299 -38.72 -11.71 -9.03
CA VAL A 299 -40.06 -11.88 -8.48
C VAL A 299 -40.29 -10.76 -7.47
N HIS A 300 -41.18 -9.85 -7.86
CA HIS A 300 -41.86 -8.94 -6.96
C HIS A 300 -43.04 -9.68 -6.34
N ASP A 301 -43.17 -9.62 -5.03
CA ASP A 301 -44.48 -9.56 -4.37
C ASP A 301 -44.34 -8.70 -3.10
N GLY A 302 -45.33 -7.83 -2.89
CA GLY A 302 -45.35 -6.84 -1.83
C GLY A 302 -46.40 -7.11 -0.75
N VAL A 303 -46.36 -6.21 0.23
CA VAL A 303 -47.43 -5.85 1.19
C VAL A 303 -47.57 -6.73 2.45
N SER A 304 -47.06 -6.29 3.60
CA SER A 304 -47.85 -5.56 4.62
C SER A 304 -47.21 -5.55 6.01
N THR A 305 -47.38 -4.41 6.66
CA THR A 305 -47.15 -4.03 8.06
C THR A 305 -47.60 -5.03 9.14
N ARG A 306 -46.85 -5.08 10.26
CA ARG A 306 -47.36 -4.96 11.65
C ARG A 306 -46.24 -4.91 12.71
N ASN A 307 -46.36 -3.91 13.59
CA ASN A 307 -45.65 -3.76 14.86
C ASN A 307 -45.89 -4.96 15.80
N PHE A 308 -44.98 -5.25 16.74
CA PHE A 308 -45.27 -5.30 18.19
C PHE A 308 -44.01 -5.60 19.05
N ASN A 309 -43.77 -4.67 19.97
CA ASN A 309 -43.23 -4.75 21.34
C ASN A 309 -41.94 -5.50 21.75
N LYS A 310 -41.04 -4.66 22.29
CA LYS A 310 -40.28 -4.79 23.55
C LYS A 310 -40.78 -5.87 24.52
N SER A 311 -39.83 -6.66 25.02
CA SER A 311 -39.84 -7.12 26.42
C SER A 311 -38.42 -7.11 27.00
N ARG A 312 -38.34 -7.08 28.33
CA ARG A 312 -37.40 -6.34 29.16
C ARG A 312 -36.78 -7.27 30.22
N VAL A 313 -35.43 -7.25 30.38
CA VAL A 313 -34.64 -7.41 31.65
C VAL A 313 -34.60 -8.86 32.25
N PRO A 314 -33.54 -9.34 32.97
CA PRO A 314 -32.71 -8.60 33.94
C PRO A 314 -31.18 -8.75 33.93
N SER A 315 -30.58 -7.66 34.41
CA SER A 315 -29.29 -7.55 35.08
C SER A 315 -29.30 -8.22 36.46
N ALA A 316 -28.25 -9.00 36.76
CA ALA A 316 -27.84 -9.32 38.13
C ALA A 316 -26.32 -9.14 38.25
N SER A 317 -25.94 -8.33 39.23
CA SER A 317 -24.59 -8.02 39.68
C SER A 317 -24.13 -9.04 40.72
N SER A 318 -22.86 -9.43 40.68
CA SER A 318 -22.11 -9.79 41.90
C SER A 318 -20.63 -9.45 41.73
N SER A 319 -20.20 -8.50 42.54
CA SER A 319 -18.84 -8.06 42.80
C SER A 319 -18.07 -9.04 43.69
N LEU A 320 -16.77 -9.23 43.44
CA LEU A 320 -15.77 -9.30 44.51
C LEU A 320 -14.41 -8.84 43.96
N GLY A 321 -13.87 -7.78 44.55
CA GLY A 321 -12.63 -7.14 44.12
C GLY A 321 -11.38 -7.76 44.74
N ARG A 322 -10.24 -7.49 44.10
CA ARG A 322 -8.95 -7.38 44.78
C ARG A 322 -8.11 -6.28 44.11
N SER A 323 -7.68 -5.36 44.95
CA SER A 323 -6.94 -4.13 44.73
C SER A 323 -5.48 -4.35 44.30
N ILE A 324 -4.98 -3.50 43.41
CA ILE A 324 -3.55 -3.28 43.13
C ILE A 324 -3.29 -1.76 43.19
N PRO A 325 -2.25 -1.28 43.90
CA PRO A 325 -2.05 0.16 44.19
C PRO A 325 -1.37 0.93 43.04
N PRO A 326 -1.38 2.28 43.08
CA PRO A 326 -0.76 3.12 42.06
C PRO A 326 0.74 3.25 42.33
N VAL A 327 1.57 3.15 41.29
CA VAL A 327 3.01 3.47 41.39
C VAL A 327 3.26 4.85 40.79
N LEU A 328 3.89 5.66 41.64
CA LEU A 328 4.29 7.04 41.46
C LEU A 328 5.25 7.27 40.29
N LEU A 329 5.08 8.46 39.70
CA LEU A 329 6.08 9.20 38.93
C LEU A 329 7.29 9.51 39.83
N ILE A 330 8.49 9.20 39.34
CA ILE A 330 9.73 9.78 39.85
C ILE A 330 10.42 10.44 38.65
N GLU A 331 10.50 11.77 38.70
CA GLU A 331 11.50 12.56 38.01
C GLU A 331 12.87 12.25 38.62
N GLU A 332 13.84 11.83 37.79
CA GLU A 332 15.25 11.95 38.13
C GLU A 332 15.96 12.82 37.08
N SER A 333 16.28 14.03 37.52
CA SER A 333 17.26 14.93 36.95
C SER A 333 18.66 14.31 37.05
N ILE A 334 19.37 14.17 35.92
CA ILE A 334 20.84 14.07 35.93
C ILE A 334 21.41 15.08 34.95
N ASP A 335 21.89 16.16 35.55
CA ASP A 335 22.80 17.15 34.99
C ASP A 335 24.16 16.49 34.74
N SER A 336 24.61 16.40 33.49
CA SER A 336 26.02 16.19 33.18
C SER A 336 26.38 16.75 31.80
N LYS A 337 27.16 17.83 31.83
CA LYS A 337 27.85 18.49 30.70
C LYS A 337 28.37 17.51 29.64
N PRO A 338 28.17 17.78 28.34
CA PRO A 338 29.02 17.20 27.31
C PRO A 338 30.30 18.03 27.20
N THR A 339 31.40 17.40 27.58
CA THR A 339 32.78 17.82 27.37
C THR A 339 33.04 18.13 25.89
N ILE A 340 33.54 19.34 25.64
CA ILE A 340 34.12 19.77 24.38
C ILE A 340 35.31 18.87 24.08
N VAL A 341 35.16 17.96 23.12
CA VAL A 341 36.30 17.33 22.44
C VAL A 341 36.32 17.85 21.01
N SER A 342 37.20 18.82 20.82
CA SER A 342 37.63 19.37 19.55
C SER A 342 38.18 18.27 18.64
N LYS A 343 37.38 17.84 17.65
CA LYS A 343 37.94 17.19 16.47
C LYS A 343 38.41 18.28 15.52
N THR A 344 39.68 18.61 15.67
CA THR A 344 40.49 19.40 14.75
C THR A 344 40.30 18.92 13.31
N SER A 345 40.02 19.90 12.47
CA SER A 345 40.09 19.85 11.02
C SER A 345 41.39 19.21 10.55
N ARG A 346 41.29 18.01 9.97
CA ARG A 346 42.31 17.51 9.03
C ARG A 346 41.86 17.84 7.62
N THR A 347 42.50 18.87 7.08
CA THR A 347 42.62 19.21 5.68
C THR A 347 43.12 17.99 4.89
N GLY A 348 42.17 17.22 4.35
CA GLY A 348 42.43 16.20 3.35
C GLY A 348 42.35 16.81 1.96
N ASN A 349 43.50 17.17 1.38
CA ASN A 349 43.65 17.43 -0.04
C ASN A 349 43.20 16.20 -0.83
N ARG A 350 41.95 16.18 -1.30
CA ARG A 350 41.50 15.29 -2.38
C ARG A 350 41.57 16.07 -3.68
N SER A 351 42.78 16.10 -4.24
CA SER A 351 42.96 16.09 -5.70
C SER A 351 42.27 14.85 -6.24
N SER A 352 41.03 15.00 -6.69
CA SER A 352 40.36 14.01 -7.52
C SER A 352 40.04 14.67 -8.85
N ASN A 353 40.97 14.51 -9.80
CA ASN A 353 40.66 14.60 -11.23
C ASN A 353 39.78 13.40 -11.59
N GLY A 354 38.53 13.43 -11.13
CA GLY A 354 37.44 12.62 -11.65
C GLY A 354 36.54 13.56 -12.42
N VAL A 355 36.41 13.37 -13.74
CA VAL A 355 35.39 14.03 -14.52
C VAL A 355 34.04 13.51 -14.02
N VAL A 356 33.45 14.21 -13.04
CA VAL A 356 32.09 13.94 -12.58
C VAL A 356 31.18 14.19 -13.77
N LYS A 357 30.64 13.12 -14.34
CA LYS A 357 29.67 13.20 -15.43
C LYS A 357 28.38 13.79 -14.86
N ARG A 358 28.25 15.12 -14.93
CA ARG A 358 27.08 15.84 -14.43
C ARG A 358 25.88 15.47 -15.30
N GLN A 359 24.87 14.86 -14.68
CA GLN A 359 23.61 14.53 -15.34
C GLN A 359 22.78 15.80 -15.55
N PHE A 360 21.82 15.75 -16.49
CA PHE A 360 20.94 16.89 -16.80
C PHE A 360 20.17 17.41 -15.58
N PHE A 361 19.81 16.52 -14.66
CA PHE A 361 19.25 16.83 -13.35
C PHE A 361 19.91 15.92 -12.30
N ASP A 362 20.22 16.45 -11.12
CA ASP A 362 20.81 15.70 -10.02
C ASP A 362 19.72 15.21 -9.06
N PHE A 363 19.34 13.93 -9.17
CA PHE A 363 18.30 13.34 -8.31
C PHE A 363 18.72 13.19 -6.85
N ASP A 364 20.01 13.27 -6.52
CA ASP A 364 20.46 13.23 -5.13
C ASP A 364 20.07 14.51 -4.38
N SER A 365 19.88 15.62 -5.10
CA SER A 365 19.47 16.90 -4.52
C SER A 365 18.08 16.88 -3.87
N ILE A 366 17.20 15.95 -4.28
CA ILE A 366 15.86 15.79 -3.71
C ILE A 366 15.74 14.65 -2.70
N ALA A 367 16.81 13.89 -2.46
CA ALA A 367 16.81 12.78 -1.50
C ALA A 367 16.35 13.15 -0.07
N PRO A 368 16.62 14.37 0.45
CA PRO A 368 16.14 14.79 1.78
C PRO A 368 14.63 15.01 1.88
N LEU A 369 13.91 15.06 0.75
CA LEU A 369 12.47 15.28 0.74
C LEU A 369 11.71 14.00 1.06
N VAL A 370 10.73 14.12 1.95
CA VAL A 370 9.92 13.03 2.45
C VAL A 370 8.45 13.28 2.12
N ILE A 371 7.80 12.26 1.57
CA ILE A 371 6.38 12.22 1.28
C ILE A 371 5.70 11.46 2.42
N SER A 372 4.75 12.12 3.08
CA SER A 372 3.91 11.51 4.12
C SER A 372 2.91 10.55 3.49
N LEU A 373 2.94 9.29 3.90
CA LEU A 373 2.00 8.24 3.47
C LEU A 373 1.06 7.82 4.61
N SER A 374 0.90 8.67 5.62
CA SER A 374 -0.03 8.45 6.72
C SER A 374 -1.45 8.18 6.22
N VAL A 375 -2.07 7.11 6.69
CA VAL A 375 -3.47 6.79 6.38
C VAL A 375 -4.38 7.81 7.09
N LEU A 376 -5.26 8.44 6.32
CA LEU A 376 -6.21 9.45 6.81
C LEU A 376 -7.64 8.93 6.83
N ASP A 377 -8.07 8.24 5.78
CA ASP A 377 -9.42 7.71 5.64
C ASP A 377 -9.43 6.38 4.90
N THR A 378 -10.46 5.58 5.16
CA THR A 378 -10.79 4.39 4.39
C THR A 378 -12.27 4.41 4.02
N SER A 379 -12.60 3.82 2.87
CA SER A 379 -13.99 3.65 2.44
C SER A 379 -14.12 2.45 1.50
N ALA A 380 -15.34 1.95 1.32
CA ALA A 380 -15.62 0.77 0.51
C ALA A 380 -16.92 0.93 -0.28
N THR A 381 -16.94 0.36 -1.47
CA THR A 381 -18.15 0.05 -2.26
C THR A 381 -18.24 -1.45 -2.45
N TYR A 382 -19.36 -1.97 -2.95
CA TYR A 382 -19.41 -3.38 -3.38
C TYR A 382 -18.34 -3.62 -4.46
N GLY A 383 -17.32 -4.41 -4.14
CA GLY A 383 -16.20 -4.76 -5.05
C GLY A 383 -14.99 -3.82 -5.07
N LYS A 384 -14.98 -2.70 -4.34
CA LYS A 384 -13.81 -1.80 -4.29
C LYS A 384 -13.54 -1.26 -2.90
N PHE A 385 -12.26 -1.13 -2.57
CA PHE A 385 -11.81 -0.56 -1.31
C PHE A 385 -10.87 0.62 -1.55
N PHE A 386 -11.02 1.69 -0.78
CA PHE A 386 -10.30 2.94 -0.97
C PHE A 386 -9.52 3.29 0.29
N ILE A 387 -8.28 3.71 0.10
CA ILE A 387 -7.41 4.22 1.17
C ILE A 387 -6.96 5.63 0.78
N GLY A 388 -7.33 6.61 1.60
CA GLY A 388 -6.85 7.98 1.49
C GLY A 388 -5.59 8.17 2.34
N VAL A 389 -4.52 8.68 1.75
CA VAL A 389 -3.27 8.99 2.46
C VAL A 389 -2.88 10.46 2.34
N ASP A 390 -2.03 10.91 3.26
CA ASP A 390 -1.71 12.32 3.47
C ASP A 390 -1.12 13.02 2.24
N GLY A 391 -0.04 12.47 1.67
CA GLY A 391 0.59 12.94 0.44
C GLY A 391 1.26 14.32 0.55
N ASN A 392 1.48 14.85 1.76
CA ASN A 392 2.24 16.08 1.97
C ASN A 392 3.74 15.82 1.79
N VAL A 393 4.45 16.77 1.18
CA VAL A 393 5.91 16.70 1.02
C VAL A 393 6.58 17.70 1.94
N TYR A 394 7.53 17.22 2.73
CA TYR A 394 8.26 18.04 3.69
C TYR A 394 9.75 17.65 3.72
N ALA A 395 10.57 18.54 4.26
CA ALA A 395 11.96 18.24 4.61
C ALA A 395 12.08 18.37 6.13
N PRO A 396 12.71 17.44 6.84
CA PRO A 396 12.83 17.49 8.31
C PRO A 396 13.41 18.82 8.83
N ASN A 397 14.26 19.47 8.04
CA ASN A 397 14.97 20.69 8.41
C ASN A 397 14.32 21.98 7.86
N ILE A 398 13.16 21.90 7.19
CA ILE A 398 12.48 23.07 6.60
C ILE A 398 11.05 23.15 7.14
N THR A 399 10.78 24.19 7.92
CA THR A 399 9.49 24.39 8.62
C THR A 399 8.52 25.33 7.89
N ASN A 400 8.91 25.89 6.74
CA ASN A 400 8.01 26.74 5.95
C ASN A 400 6.68 26.02 5.69
N VAL A 401 5.56 26.70 5.83
CA VAL A 401 4.23 26.14 5.53
C VAL A 401 3.92 26.49 4.09
N ASP A 402 3.65 25.48 3.26
CA ASP A 402 3.27 25.75 1.89
C ASP A 402 1.80 26.18 1.81
N ASN A 403 1.51 27.23 1.05
CA ASN A 403 0.14 27.75 0.86
C ASN A 403 -0.67 26.95 -0.19
N TYR A 404 -0.26 25.74 -0.54
CA TYR A 404 -1.00 24.92 -1.48
C TYR A 404 -2.30 24.42 -0.86
N LEU A 405 -3.40 24.57 -1.59
CA LEU A 405 -4.69 24.07 -1.17
C LEU A 405 -4.78 22.58 -1.49
N ARG A 406 -5.14 21.79 -0.48
CA ARG A 406 -5.48 20.39 -0.67
C ARG A 406 -6.73 20.25 -1.54
N PRO A 407 -6.82 19.17 -2.35
CA PRO A 407 -8.05 18.88 -3.07
C PRO A 407 -9.20 18.68 -2.06
N LYS A 408 -10.36 19.27 -2.35
CA LYS A 408 -11.56 19.04 -1.54
C LYS A 408 -11.98 17.58 -1.59
N ILE A 409 -11.89 16.97 -2.79
CA ILE A 409 -12.18 15.56 -3.03
C ILE A 409 -11.27 15.08 -4.17
N LEU A 410 -10.66 13.90 -4.02
CA LEU A 410 -10.04 13.16 -5.11
C LEU A 410 -10.99 12.06 -5.56
N LYS A 411 -11.50 12.18 -6.79
CA LYS A 411 -12.45 11.21 -7.36
C LYS A 411 -11.84 10.52 -8.57
N TYR A 412 -12.07 9.22 -8.65
CA TYR A 412 -11.83 8.48 -9.87
C TYR A 412 -12.95 8.80 -10.86
N THR A 413 -12.58 9.40 -12.00
CA THR A 413 -13.53 9.77 -13.08
C THR A 413 -13.63 8.70 -14.16
N THR A 414 -12.66 7.78 -14.20
CA THR A 414 -12.60 6.67 -15.14
C THR A 414 -13.09 5.37 -14.49
N GLN A 415 -13.74 4.54 -15.31
CA GLN A 415 -13.99 3.15 -14.94
C GLN A 415 -12.64 2.44 -14.72
N SER A 416 -12.63 1.48 -13.79
CA SER A 416 -11.45 0.63 -13.61
C SER A 416 -11.24 -0.14 -14.91
N ASP A 417 -10.00 -0.20 -15.36
CA ASP A 417 -9.55 -0.96 -16.52
C ASP A 417 -9.36 -2.45 -16.20
N GLY A 418 -9.81 -2.89 -15.02
CA GLY A 418 -9.65 -4.26 -14.52
C GLY A 418 -8.32 -4.50 -13.83
N ARG A 419 -7.45 -3.49 -13.65
CA ARG A 419 -6.20 -3.66 -12.90
C ARG A 419 -6.46 -3.81 -11.41
N MET A 420 -5.52 -4.42 -10.69
CA MET A 420 -5.66 -4.67 -9.26
C MET A 420 -5.73 -3.38 -8.43
N ILE A 421 -4.91 -2.38 -8.77
CA ILE A 421 -4.81 -1.12 -8.02
C ILE A 421 -4.83 0.08 -8.94
N ASP A 422 -5.58 1.10 -8.53
CA ASP A 422 -5.48 2.45 -9.06
C ASP A 422 -5.00 3.42 -7.96
N MET A 423 -4.19 4.40 -8.36
CA MET A 423 -3.64 5.42 -7.49
C MET A 423 -3.81 6.80 -8.12
N LEU A 424 -4.36 7.74 -7.35
CA LEU A 424 -4.40 9.15 -7.69
C LEU A 424 -3.35 9.90 -6.88
N ILE A 425 -2.47 10.64 -7.55
CA ILE A 425 -1.51 11.56 -6.94
C ILE A 425 -1.94 12.98 -7.31
N SER A 426 -2.40 13.75 -6.32
CA SER A 426 -2.92 15.09 -6.57
C SER A 426 -1.84 16.08 -7.01
N GLN A 427 -2.28 17.14 -7.70
CA GLN A 427 -1.44 18.31 -7.97
C GLN A 427 -0.87 18.94 -6.69
N TYR A 428 -1.55 18.80 -5.55
CA TYR A 428 -1.05 19.29 -4.26
C TYR A 428 0.25 18.58 -3.88
N THR A 429 0.32 17.26 -3.99
CA THR A 429 1.54 16.48 -3.71
C THR A 429 2.68 16.87 -4.65
N ILE A 430 2.39 17.08 -5.94
CA ILE A 430 3.40 17.48 -6.92
C ILE A 430 3.92 18.90 -6.65
N ASN A 431 3.04 19.85 -6.38
CA ASN A 431 3.42 21.24 -6.15
C ASN A 431 4.12 21.44 -4.81
N THR A 432 3.72 20.74 -3.75
CA THR A 432 4.48 20.72 -2.49
C THR A 432 5.87 20.12 -2.70
N LEU A 433 6.01 19.03 -3.47
CA LEU A 433 7.33 18.50 -3.84
C LEU A 433 8.21 19.55 -4.54
N LEU A 434 7.68 20.22 -5.56
CA LEU A 434 8.42 21.23 -6.33
C LEU A 434 8.79 22.45 -5.49
N ALA A 435 7.90 22.90 -4.61
CA ALA A 435 8.18 24.01 -3.69
C ALA A 435 9.29 23.68 -2.68
N ARG A 436 9.29 22.45 -2.15
CA ARG A 436 10.35 21.98 -1.25
C ARG A 436 11.67 21.77 -1.97
N ALA A 437 11.64 21.21 -3.19
CA ALA A 437 12.82 21.11 -4.03
C ALA A 437 13.39 22.49 -4.35
N TYR A 438 12.53 23.47 -4.65
CA TYR A 438 12.95 24.86 -4.87
C TYR A 438 13.60 25.46 -3.62
N SER A 439 12.98 25.28 -2.46
CA SER A 439 13.49 25.78 -1.17
C SER A 439 14.84 25.17 -0.79
N LEU A 440 15.14 23.95 -1.25
CA LEU A 440 16.44 23.29 -1.09
C LEU A 440 17.49 23.72 -2.14
N GLY A 441 17.11 24.51 -3.14
CA GLY A 441 17.97 24.81 -4.29
C GLY A 441 18.21 23.58 -5.18
N ALA A 442 17.33 22.59 -5.13
CA ALA A 442 17.42 21.33 -5.89
C ALA A 442 16.87 21.45 -7.32
N VAL A 443 16.12 22.52 -7.64
CA VAL A 443 15.58 22.76 -9.00
C VAL A 443 16.64 23.41 -9.88
N VAL A 444 17.64 22.62 -10.24
CA VAL A 444 18.79 23.04 -11.06
C VAL A 444 19.01 22.04 -12.19
N PHE A 445 19.13 22.55 -13.42
CA PHE A 445 19.39 21.73 -14.59
C PHE A 445 20.73 22.11 -15.22
N HIS A 446 21.53 21.12 -15.57
CA HIS A 446 22.83 21.30 -16.21
C HIS A 446 22.75 20.90 -17.68
N VAL A 447 23.07 21.84 -18.56
CA VAL A 447 23.12 21.61 -20.01
C VAL A 447 24.56 21.83 -20.45
N SER A 448 25.15 20.82 -21.07
CA SER A 448 26.57 20.81 -21.44
C SER A 448 26.77 20.18 -22.81
N SER A 449 28.03 20.05 -23.24
CA SER A 449 28.40 19.32 -24.46
C SER A 449 27.80 17.92 -24.53
N SER A 450 27.60 17.27 -23.39
CA SER A 450 27.04 15.92 -23.27
C SER A 450 25.52 15.85 -23.43
N THR A 451 24.81 16.99 -23.40
CA THR A 451 23.35 17.02 -23.49
C THR A 451 22.92 16.83 -24.95
N PRO A 452 22.09 15.80 -25.26
CA PRO A 452 21.66 15.55 -26.64
C PRO A 452 20.99 16.77 -27.26
N LEU A 453 21.32 17.05 -28.53
CA LEU A 453 20.90 18.23 -29.33
C LEU A 453 21.41 19.58 -28.79
N PHE A 454 21.33 19.84 -27.49
CA PHE A 454 21.78 21.10 -26.89
C PHE A 454 23.29 21.29 -26.88
N GLY A 455 24.08 20.22 -26.78
CA GLY A 455 25.54 20.32 -26.78
C GLY A 455 26.08 21.02 -28.03
N LYS A 456 25.47 20.76 -29.20
CA LYS A 456 25.83 21.39 -30.47
C LYS A 456 25.44 22.87 -30.51
N LEU A 457 24.24 23.19 -30.01
CA LEU A 457 23.73 24.57 -29.92
C LEU A 457 24.62 25.48 -29.05
N LEU A 458 25.35 24.91 -28.08
CA LEU A 458 26.19 25.67 -27.15
C LEU A 458 27.64 25.87 -27.62
N ARG A 459 27.99 25.47 -28.84
CA ARG A 459 29.31 25.75 -29.44
C ARG A 459 29.40 27.20 -29.89
N THR A 460 30.57 27.81 -29.70
CA THR A 460 30.86 29.18 -30.16
C THR A 460 31.42 29.23 -31.59
N THR A 461 31.50 28.10 -32.26
CA THR A 461 31.98 27.98 -33.65
C THR A 461 31.23 26.86 -34.34
N CYS A 462 30.66 27.19 -35.49
CA CYS A 462 29.78 26.28 -36.21
C CYS A 462 30.57 25.49 -37.25
N SER A 463 30.15 24.24 -37.49
CA SER A 463 30.63 23.45 -38.63
C SER A 463 29.70 23.68 -39.83
N MET A 464 30.14 23.33 -41.05
CA MET A 464 29.41 23.64 -42.30
C MET A 464 27.95 23.14 -42.34
N ASP A 465 27.58 22.15 -41.50
CA ASP A 465 26.24 21.54 -41.45
C ASP A 465 25.57 21.57 -40.06
N GLU A 466 26.05 22.40 -39.12
CA GLU A 466 25.52 22.42 -37.74
C GLU A 466 25.15 23.82 -37.27
N VAL A 467 23.92 23.98 -36.77
CA VAL A 467 23.48 25.22 -36.10
C VAL A 467 24.13 25.30 -34.73
N CYS A 468 24.94 26.33 -34.50
CA CYS A 468 25.55 26.60 -33.20
C CYS A 468 25.16 27.98 -32.63
N LEU A 469 25.70 28.35 -31.48
CA LEU A 469 25.36 29.60 -30.81
C LEU A 469 25.68 30.80 -31.70
N SER A 470 26.81 30.74 -32.39
CA SER A 470 27.33 31.81 -33.24
C SER A 470 26.52 32.10 -34.50
N ASP A 471 25.70 31.15 -34.95
CA ASP A 471 24.73 31.41 -36.03
C ASP A 471 23.54 32.25 -35.54
N THR A 472 23.26 32.22 -34.23
CA THR A 472 22.14 32.96 -33.64
C THR A 472 22.56 34.26 -32.95
N VAL A 473 23.80 34.31 -32.44
CA VAL A 473 24.39 35.41 -31.69
C VAL A 473 25.90 35.38 -31.96
N SER A 474 26.46 36.36 -32.66
CA SER A 474 27.85 36.30 -33.17
C SER A 474 28.92 36.51 -32.10
N GLU A 475 28.64 37.33 -31.09
CA GLU A 475 29.58 37.81 -30.07
C GLU A 475 30.28 36.69 -29.26
N PRO A 476 29.61 35.58 -28.88
CA PRO A 476 30.27 34.40 -28.29
C PRO A 476 31.40 33.82 -29.15
N GLY A 477 31.24 33.81 -30.48
CA GLY A 477 32.24 33.26 -31.40
C GLY A 477 33.44 34.18 -31.59
N GLU A 478 33.21 35.48 -31.54
CA GLU A 478 34.27 36.50 -31.60
C GLU A 478 35.10 36.52 -30.31
N LYS A 479 34.45 36.47 -29.15
CA LYS A 479 35.10 36.62 -27.85
C LYS A 479 35.70 35.32 -27.30
N TYR A 480 35.12 34.18 -27.67
CA TYR A 480 35.54 32.86 -27.22
C TYR A 480 35.58 31.86 -28.38
N PRO A 481 36.46 32.04 -29.37
CA PRO A 481 36.51 31.17 -30.55
C PRO A 481 36.88 29.73 -30.19
N ASN A 482 36.28 28.75 -30.89
CA ASN A 482 36.51 27.31 -30.73
C ASN A 482 36.29 26.81 -29.29
N ARG A 483 35.28 27.36 -28.62
CA ARG A 483 34.93 26.98 -27.24
C ARG A 483 33.54 26.34 -27.19
N GLN A 484 33.34 25.64 -26.09
CA GLN A 484 32.08 25.04 -25.73
C GLN A 484 31.55 25.77 -24.50
N LEU A 485 30.28 26.17 -24.55
CA LEU A 485 29.61 26.70 -23.38
C LEU A 485 28.84 25.60 -22.64
N GLU A 486 28.67 25.79 -21.34
CA GLU A 486 27.73 25.06 -20.51
C GLU A 486 26.71 26.05 -19.91
N VAL A 487 25.49 25.57 -19.68
CA VAL A 487 24.40 26.35 -19.10
C VAL A 487 23.93 25.71 -17.81
N LEU A 488 23.86 26.51 -16.76
CA LEU A 488 23.23 26.14 -15.50
C LEU A 488 21.90 26.87 -15.40
N LEU A 489 20.79 26.13 -15.50
CA LEU A 489 19.45 26.67 -15.31
C LEU A 489 19.10 26.57 -13.83
N ARG A 490 18.76 27.69 -13.20
CA ARG A 490 18.28 27.72 -11.80
C ARG A 490 16.90 28.33 -11.74
N ALA A 491 15.98 27.69 -11.03
CA ALA A 491 14.68 28.30 -10.74
C ALA A 491 14.86 29.55 -9.85
N THR A 492 14.12 30.60 -10.15
CA THR A 492 14.05 31.85 -9.34
C THR A 492 12.72 31.99 -8.61
N LYS A 493 11.78 31.11 -8.93
CA LYS A 493 10.49 30.93 -8.25
C LYS A 493 10.14 29.44 -8.27
N GLU A 494 9.39 28.99 -7.28
CA GLU A 494 8.83 27.64 -7.23
C GLU A 494 8.11 27.28 -8.55
N PRO A 495 8.48 26.15 -9.18
CA PRO A 495 7.74 25.64 -10.33
C PRO A 495 6.34 25.20 -9.92
N ILE A 496 5.36 25.45 -10.78
CA ILE A 496 3.96 25.07 -10.55
C ILE A 496 3.51 24.16 -11.67
N VAL A 497 2.79 23.10 -11.30
CA VAL A 497 2.14 22.17 -12.21
C VAL A 497 0.63 22.24 -12.00
N GLU A 498 -0.09 22.52 -13.08
CA GLU A 498 -1.55 22.42 -13.14
C GLU A 498 -1.93 21.17 -13.94
N LEU A 499 -2.71 20.28 -13.33
CA LEU A 499 -3.18 19.07 -13.99
C LEU A 499 -4.62 19.25 -14.45
N ARG A 500 -4.83 19.06 -15.75
CA ARG A 500 -6.14 19.06 -16.41
C ARG A 500 -6.29 17.75 -17.15
N LEU A 501 -7.53 17.38 -17.50
CA LEU A 501 -7.80 16.12 -18.20
C LEU A 501 -6.89 15.96 -19.45
N GLY A 502 -6.03 14.93 -19.42
CA GLY A 502 -5.09 14.59 -20.51
C GLY A 502 -3.88 15.52 -20.68
N SER A 503 -3.69 16.55 -19.84
CA SER A 503 -2.60 17.52 -20.00
C SER A 503 -2.10 18.11 -18.68
N ALA A 504 -0.78 18.29 -18.57
CA ALA A 504 -0.15 19.05 -17.50
C ALA A 504 0.42 20.37 -18.04
N ALA A 505 0.06 21.50 -17.43
CA ALA A 505 0.69 22.79 -17.69
C ALA A 505 1.76 23.04 -16.62
N ILE A 506 2.97 23.34 -17.06
CA ILE A 506 4.16 23.53 -16.21
C ILE A 506 4.61 24.98 -16.35
N PHE A 507 4.65 25.69 -15.23
CA PHE A 507 5.07 27.08 -15.13
C PHE A 507 6.46 27.14 -14.50
N LEU A 508 7.44 27.66 -15.24
CA LEU A 508 8.83 27.76 -14.80
C LEU A 508 9.34 29.19 -14.96
N ARG A 509 9.96 29.71 -13.91
CA ARG A 509 10.72 30.97 -13.94
C ARG A 509 12.11 30.70 -13.39
N GLY A 510 13.12 31.18 -14.11
CA GLY A 510 14.49 30.90 -13.76
C GLY A 510 15.49 31.82 -14.41
N THR A 511 16.75 31.51 -14.17
CA THR A 511 17.90 32.19 -14.75
C THR A 511 18.83 31.15 -15.35
N ALA A 512 19.24 31.39 -16.59
CA ALA A 512 20.26 30.63 -17.29
C ALA A 512 21.62 31.31 -17.12
N TYR A 513 22.56 30.62 -16.48
CA TYR A 513 23.94 31.07 -16.32
C TYR A 513 24.82 30.35 -17.34
N PHE A 514 25.52 31.10 -18.17
CA PHE A 514 26.40 30.58 -19.21
C PHE A 514 27.84 30.61 -18.71
N TYR A 515 28.54 29.49 -18.85
CA TYR A 515 29.95 29.37 -18.51
C TYR A 515 30.72 28.82 -19.71
N VAL A 516 32.01 29.14 -19.80
CA VAL A 516 32.90 28.39 -20.69
C VAL A 516 33.18 27.03 -20.05
N GLU A 517 32.82 25.95 -20.74
CA GLU A 517 32.92 24.59 -20.21
C GLU A 517 34.38 24.27 -19.81
N GLY A 518 34.54 23.60 -18.66
CA GLY A 518 35.85 23.32 -18.06
C GLY A 518 36.46 24.51 -17.30
N THR A 519 35.79 25.66 -17.27
CA THR A 519 36.21 26.83 -16.49
C THR A 519 35.13 27.24 -15.49
N LYS A 520 35.45 28.16 -14.56
CA LYS A 520 34.45 28.82 -13.69
C LYS A 520 34.04 30.20 -14.22
N LYS A 521 34.38 30.53 -15.47
CA LYS A 521 34.15 31.87 -16.02
C LYS A 521 32.70 32.00 -16.47
N ASN A 522 31.91 32.77 -15.72
CA ASN A 522 30.57 33.17 -16.14
C ASN A 522 30.69 34.17 -17.30
N VAL A 523 30.03 33.88 -18.42
CA VAL A 523 30.05 34.69 -19.65
C VAL A 523 28.69 35.30 -19.98
N GLY A 524 27.64 34.93 -19.25
CA GLY A 524 26.38 35.65 -19.34
C GLY A 524 25.25 35.03 -18.53
N VAL A 525 24.21 35.83 -18.34
CA VAL A 525 23.06 35.56 -17.50
C VAL A 525 21.81 35.98 -18.25
N ILE A 526 20.90 35.03 -18.46
CA ILE A 526 19.63 35.27 -19.16
C ILE A 526 18.49 34.81 -18.24
N PRO A 527 17.74 35.74 -17.63
CA PRO A 527 16.51 35.40 -16.91
C PRO A 527 15.40 35.03 -17.90
N PHE A 528 14.60 34.03 -17.57
CA PHE A 528 13.55 33.51 -18.46
C PHE A 528 12.25 33.15 -17.73
N GLU A 529 11.17 33.13 -18.49
CA GLU A 529 9.88 32.56 -18.09
C GLU A 529 9.38 31.61 -19.18
N ALA A 530 8.94 30.43 -18.78
CA ALA A 530 8.44 29.39 -19.65
C ALA A 530 7.11 28.84 -19.15
N VAL A 531 6.20 28.57 -20.09
CA VAL A 531 5.01 27.74 -19.87
C VAL A 531 5.09 26.59 -20.87
N ALA A 532 5.01 25.37 -20.35
CA ALA A 532 5.07 24.16 -21.14
C ALA A 532 3.83 23.30 -20.88
N ASP A 533 3.18 22.85 -21.95
CA ASP A 533 2.03 21.96 -21.89
C ASP A 533 2.46 20.57 -22.33
N LEU A 534 2.33 19.59 -21.45
CA LEU A 534 2.64 18.20 -21.67
C LEU A 534 1.34 17.41 -21.79
N LYS A 535 1.09 16.83 -22.96
CA LYS A 535 0.01 15.85 -23.17
C LYS A 535 0.62 14.47 -23.19
N VAL A 536 0.17 13.57 -22.31
CA VAL A 536 0.71 12.21 -22.19
C VAL A 536 -0.41 11.19 -22.01
N SER A 537 -0.18 10.00 -22.55
CA SER A 537 -1.03 8.83 -22.41
C SER A 537 -0.18 7.58 -22.50
N THR A 538 -0.55 6.52 -21.79
CA THR A 538 0.06 5.20 -21.99
C THR A 538 -0.64 4.45 -23.13
N VAL A 539 0.14 3.94 -24.08
CA VAL A 539 -0.32 3.03 -25.14
C VAL A 539 0.60 1.83 -25.18
N ASN A 540 0.06 0.61 -25.07
CA ASN A 540 0.81 -0.65 -25.10
C ASN A 540 2.02 -0.67 -24.13
N GLY A 541 1.82 -0.21 -22.89
CA GLY A 541 2.89 -0.16 -21.88
C GLY A 541 3.99 0.86 -22.16
N SER A 542 3.82 1.74 -23.16
CA SER A 542 4.73 2.83 -23.45
C SER A 542 4.06 4.17 -23.20
N LEU A 543 4.72 5.06 -22.45
CA LEU A 543 4.29 6.44 -22.29
C LEU A 543 4.57 7.19 -23.59
N ILE A 544 3.50 7.61 -24.26
CA ILE A 544 3.56 8.46 -25.44
C ILE A 544 3.04 9.85 -25.11
N GLY A 545 3.46 10.85 -25.86
CA GLY A 545 2.99 12.20 -25.61
C GLY A 545 3.57 13.25 -26.56
N VAL A 546 3.14 14.47 -26.31
CA VAL A 546 3.61 15.66 -27.01
C VAL A 546 3.77 16.80 -26.00
N LEU A 547 4.95 17.41 -26.04
CA LEU A 547 5.26 18.68 -25.40
C LEU A 547 5.01 19.83 -26.37
N SER A 548 4.31 20.85 -25.91
CA SER A 548 4.26 22.19 -26.52
C SER A 548 4.75 23.24 -25.52
N ILE A 549 5.29 24.34 -26.02
CA ILE A 549 5.80 25.43 -25.18
C ILE A 549 5.09 26.71 -25.62
N PRO A 550 3.85 26.98 -25.17
CA PRO A 550 3.08 28.16 -25.59
C PRO A 550 3.80 29.47 -25.30
N LYS A 551 4.56 29.55 -24.20
CA LYS A 551 5.30 30.74 -23.79
C LYS A 551 6.75 30.38 -23.46
N PHE A 552 7.69 31.10 -24.07
CA PHE A 552 9.11 31.05 -23.72
C PHE A 552 9.72 32.42 -24.01
N GLU A 553 10.06 33.15 -22.95
CA GLU A 553 10.48 34.54 -23.03
C GLU A 553 11.72 34.79 -22.17
N PHE A 554 12.66 35.59 -22.70
CA PHE A 554 13.73 36.18 -21.92
C PHE A 554 13.26 37.50 -21.29
N LYS A 555 13.66 37.77 -20.05
CA LYS A 555 13.30 39.02 -19.34
C LYS A 555 14.33 40.11 -19.63
N LYS A 556 13.94 41.37 -19.47
CA LYS A 556 14.74 42.56 -19.85
C LYS A 556 16.14 42.63 -19.23
N GLU A 557 16.34 42.06 -18.04
CA GLU A 557 17.59 42.06 -17.28
C GLU A 557 18.62 41.05 -17.83
N VAL A 558 18.83 41.04 -19.15
CA VAL A 558 19.84 40.21 -19.79
C VAL A 558 21.22 40.82 -19.59
N ASN A 559 22.17 39.97 -19.19
CA ASN A 559 23.59 40.28 -19.25
C ASN A 559 24.28 39.19 -20.07
N PHE A 560 24.22 39.30 -21.40
CA PHE A 560 24.80 38.30 -22.29
C PHE A 560 25.51 39.02 -23.44
N PHE A 561 26.85 39.09 -23.35
CA PHE A 561 27.71 39.75 -24.35
C PHE A 561 27.35 41.21 -24.69
N GLY A 562 26.70 41.94 -23.78
CA GLY A 562 26.30 43.34 -24.00
C GLY A 562 25.03 43.49 -24.86
N LEU A 563 24.34 42.40 -25.15
CA LEU A 563 23.15 42.39 -25.99
C LEU A 563 21.87 42.66 -25.19
N THR A 564 20.90 43.28 -25.85
CA THR A 564 19.53 43.40 -25.36
C THR A 564 18.72 42.15 -25.71
N VAL A 565 17.56 41.98 -25.06
CA VAL A 565 16.65 40.83 -25.29
C VAL A 565 16.28 40.66 -26.76
N ASP A 566 16.08 41.77 -27.49
CA ASP A 566 15.60 41.74 -28.87
C ASP A 566 16.60 41.07 -29.83
N TYR A 567 17.90 41.19 -29.56
CA TYR A 567 18.95 40.50 -30.34
C TYR A 567 19.03 39.00 -30.04
N LEU A 568 18.42 38.53 -28.95
CA LEU A 568 18.45 37.13 -28.53
C LEU A 568 17.25 36.32 -29.04
N ASP A 569 16.43 36.88 -29.92
CA ASP A 569 15.24 36.22 -30.46
C ASP A 569 15.58 34.98 -31.31
N GLY A 570 16.73 34.99 -32.00
CA GLY A 570 17.30 33.82 -32.66
C GLY A 570 17.58 32.69 -31.67
N LEU A 571 18.34 32.99 -30.62
CA LEU A 571 18.70 32.04 -29.56
C LEU A 571 17.45 31.50 -28.83
N LYS A 572 16.48 32.37 -28.54
CA LYS A 572 15.18 32.02 -27.94
C LYS A 572 14.44 30.98 -28.77
N ARG A 573 14.30 31.23 -30.08
CA ARG A 573 13.62 30.30 -31.02
C ARG A 573 14.40 29.00 -31.18
N ALA A 574 15.72 29.06 -31.34
CA ALA A 574 16.58 27.88 -31.45
C ALA A 574 16.48 26.99 -30.19
N THR A 575 16.52 27.60 -29.00
CA THR A 575 16.38 26.90 -27.71
C THR A 575 15.01 26.22 -27.59
N ARG A 576 13.92 26.94 -27.89
CA ARG A 576 12.56 26.40 -27.86
C ARG A 576 12.41 25.21 -28.80
N ASN A 577 12.86 25.34 -30.05
CA ASN A 577 12.75 24.28 -31.05
C ASN A 577 13.62 23.07 -30.69
N THR A 578 14.83 23.30 -30.18
CA THR A 578 15.72 22.23 -29.72
C THR A 578 15.10 21.44 -28.57
N LEU A 579 14.49 22.13 -27.59
CA LEU A 579 13.78 21.49 -26.48
C LEU A 579 12.60 20.64 -26.97
N LEU A 580 11.77 21.22 -27.85
CA LEU A 580 10.63 20.51 -28.45
C LEU A 580 11.09 19.26 -29.20
N ASN A 581 12.12 19.38 -30.04
CA ASN A 581 12.65 18.24 -30.80
C ASN A 581 13.25 17.18 -29.88
N MET A 582 13.99 17.58 -28.84
CA MET A 582 14.58 16.67 -27.88
C MET A 582 13.50 15.85 -27.15
N VAL A 583 12.50 16.51 -26.58
CA VAL A 583 11.47 15.85 -25.77
C VAL A 583 10.51 15.06 -26.66
N ASN A 584 10.01 15.66 -27.75
CA ASN A 584 9.04 15.01 -28.63
C ASN A 584 9.65 13.85 -29.41
N SER A 585 10.95 13.86 -29.74
CA SER A 585 11.58 12.70 -30.37
C SER A 585 11.60 11.46 -29.47
N LYS A 586 11.64 11.65 -28.15
CA LYS A 586 11.52 10.56 -27.16
C LYS A 586 10.06 10.18 -26.93
N LEU A 587 9.19 11.16 -26.65
CA LEU A 587 7.77 10.90 -26.37
C LEU A 587 7.02 10.27 -27.56
N ARG A 588 7.36 10.63 -28.80
CA ARG A 588 6.78 10.01 -30.01
C ARG A 588 7.24 8.58 -30.25
N LYS A 589 8.48 8.25 -29.86
CA LYS A 589 9.00 6.87 -29.93
C LYS A 589 8.38 5.97 -28.86
N GLY A 590 7.81 6.56 -27.81
CA GLY A 590 7.32 5.85 -26.64
C GLY A 590 8.44 5.61 -25.64
N ILE A 591 8.14 5.86 -24.37
CA ILE A 591 9.02 5.53 -23.24
C ILE A 591 8.46 4.25 -22.60
N PRO A 592 9.12 3.09 -22.74
CA PRO A 592 8.58 1.84 -22.22
C PRO A 592 8.57 1.85 -20.70
N ILE A 593 7.39 1.68 -20.12
CA ILE A 593 7.16 1.59 -18.68
C ILE A 593 7.53 0.16 -18.25
N THR A 594 8.79 -0.03 -17.86
CA THR A 594 9.33 -1.36 -17.57
C THR A 594 8.63 -2.03 -16.37
N PRO A 595 8.05 -3.24 -16.55
CA PRO A 595 7.19 -3.90 -15.57
C PRO A 595 7.93 -4.78 -14.54
N LYS A 596 9.26 -4.65 -14.39
CA LYS A 596 10.05 -5.47 -13.46
C LYS A 596 10.93 -4.59 -12.58
N SER A 597 10.30 -3.94 -11.62
CA SER A 597 10.98 -3.60 -10.38
C SER A 597 11.04 -4.84 -9.48
N GLU A 598 12.04 -4.91 -8.60
CA GLU A 598 12.07 -5.85 -7.46
C GLU A 598 10.83 -5.73 -6.55
N SER A 599 9.99 -4.70 -6.75
CA SER A 599 8.76 -4.45 -5.99
C SER A 599 7.52 -5.20 -6.51
N GLY A 600 7.65 -6.07 -7.52
CA GLY A 600 6.54 -6.91 -8.02
C GLY A 600 5.34 -6.14 -8.60
N ILE A 601 5.53 -4.91 -9.10
CA ILE A 601 4.48 -4.12 -9.75
C ILE A 601 4.59 -4.31 -11.26
N SER A 602 3.52 -4.76 -11.91
CA SER A 602 3.52 -5.02 -13.35
C SER A 602 2.51 -4.13 -14.10
N VAL A 603 2.94 -3.70 -15.30
CA VAL A 603 2.16 -2.95 -16.31
C VAL A 603 1.48 -1.66 -15.79
N PRO A 604 2.26 -0.63 -15.38
CA PRO A 604 1.65 0.64 -15.01
C PRO A 604 1.08 1.36 -16.25
N SER A 605 -0.19 1.74 -16.23
CA SER A 605 -0.69 2.82 -17.09
C SER A 605 -0.71 4.14 -16.34
N LEU A 606 -0.26 5.20 -17.00
CA LEU A 606 -0.24 6.56 -16.49
C LEU A 606 -1.18 7.42 -17.34
N SER A 607 -2.07 8.14 -16.68
CA SER A 607 -2.93 9.15 -17.31
C SER A 607 -3.07 10.38 -16.43
N ILE A 608 -3.50 11.49 -17.03
CA ILE A 608 -3.75 12.74 -16.31
C ILE A 608 -5.26 12.96 -16.24
N ILE A 609 -5.78 13.10 -15.03
CA ILE A 609 -7.16 13.49 -14.76
C ILE A 609 -7.19 14.91 -14.16
N ASP A 610 -8.38 15.46 -13.98
CA ASP A 610 -8.52 16.80 -13.40
C ASP A 610 -7.94 16.85 -11.97
N GLY A 611 -6.90 17.67 -11.80
CA GLY A 611 -6.22 17.87 -10.51
C GLY A 611 -5.35 16.69 -10.01
N ALA A 612 -5.18 15.60 -10.75
CA ALA A 612 -4.36 14.45 -10.31
C ALA A 612 -3.75 13.63 -11.46
N LEU A 613 -2.62 12.98 -11.17
CA LEU A 613 -2.05 11.90 -11.98
C LEU A 613 -2.71 10.59 -11.55
N MET A 614 -3.17 9.78 -12.51
CA MET A 614 -3.70 8.44 -12.27
C MET A 614 -2.71 7.39 -12.74
N LEU A 615 -2.37 6.47 -11.84
CA LEU A 615 -1.58 5.28 -12.09
C LEU A 615 -2.48 4.04 -11.91
N ASN A 616 -2.49 3.12 -12.86
CA ASN A 616 -3.16 1.82 -12.75
C ASN A 616 -2.10 0.73 -12.84
N ALA A 617 -2.13 -0.27 -11.97
CA ALA A 617 -1.10 -1.31 -11.94
C ALA A 617 -1.62 -2.64 -11.38
N ASP A 618 -0.97 -3.72 -11.77
CA ASP A 618 -1.13 -5.04 -11.15
C ASP A 618 0.00 -5.31 -10.16
N LEU A 619 -0.32 -6.05 -9.10
CA LEU A 619 0.63 -6.43 -8.07
C LEU A 619 0.85 -7.94 -8.06
N ASP A 620 2.11 -8.36 -7.98
CA ASP A 620 2.46 -9.73 -7.62
C ASP A 620 2.36 -9.92 -6.09
N ILE A 621 1.12 -9.98 -5.61
CA ILE A 621 0.82 -10.17 -4.18
C ILE A 621 1.34 -11.54 -3.70
N GLN A 622 1.35 -12.56 -4.57
CA GLN A 622 1.77 -13.90 -4.22
C GLN A 622 3.26 -13.97 -3.89
N GLN A 623 4.12 -13.34 -4.70
CA GLN A 623 5.56 -13.27 -4.40
C GLN A 623 5.81 -12.66 -3.02
N HIS A 624 5.09 -11.59 -2.68
CA HIS A 624 5.25 -10.91 -1.41
C HIS A 624 4.86 -11.80 -0.24
N PHE A 625 3.72 -12.49 -0.32
CA PHE A 625 3.24 -13.37 0.75
C PHE A 625 4.06 -14.66 0.89
N PHE A 626 4.39 -15.34 -0.21
CA PHE A 626 4.99 -16.67 -0.14
C PHE A 626 6.51 -16.65 0.01
N ALA A 627 7.24 -15.70 -0.59
CA ALA A 627 8.70 -15.65 -0.49
C ALA A 627 9.21 -15.54 0.96
N THR A 628 8.44 -14.85 1.80
CA THR A 628 8.76 -14.62 3.22
C THR A 628 8.17 -15.68 4.14
N HIS A 629 7.00 -16.23 3.84
CA HIS A 629 6.41 -17.33 4.63
C HIS A 629 7.28 -18.58 4.57
N PHE A 630 7.69 -19.01 3.37
CA PHE A 630 8.54 -20.19 3.21
C PHE A 630 9.94 -19.98 3.80
N ALA A 631 10.51 -18.77 3.71
CA ALA A 631 11.77 -18.44 4.36
C ALA A 631 11.69 -18.51 5.90
N ARG A 632 10.57 -18.08 6.50
CA ARG A 632 10.35 -18.16 7.96
C ARG A 632 10.13 -19.60 8.43
N ASP A 633 9.40 -20.42 7.67
CA ASP A 633 9.20 -21.84 8.00
C ASP A 633 10.49 -22.65 7.89
N ILE A 634 11.30 -22.44 6.85
CA ILE A 634 12.63 -23.06 6.72
C ILE A 634 13.54 -22.66 7.90
N ALA A 635 13.50 -21.39 8.32
CA ALA A 635 14.30 -20.91 9.44
C ALA A 635 13.83 -21.46 10.81
N ARG A 636 12.53 -21.74 10.98
CA ARG A 636 11.98 -22.28 12.23
C ARG A 636 12.05 -23.79 12.33
N ASN A 637 12.05 -24.52 11.21
CA ASN A 637 12.08 -25.97 11.21
C ASN A 637 12.87 -26.54 10.02
N PRO A 638 14.22 -26.63 10.14
CA PRO A 638 15.11 -27.02 9.04
C PRO A 638 14.98 -28.50 8.60
N GLN A 639 14.11 -29.29 9.24
CA GLN A 639 13.86 -30.70 8.90
C GLN A 639 12.52 -30.94 8.18
N THR A 640 11.78 -29.90 7.77
CA THR A 640 10.54 -30.08 7.01
C THR A 640 10.85 -30.49 5.55
N PRO A 641 10.35 -31.65 5.07
CA PRO A 641 10.51 -32.03 3.67
C PRO A 641 9.71 -31.07 2.79
N VAL A 642 10.41 -30.49 1.84
CA VAL A 642 9.89 -29.57 0.83
C VAL A 642 8.94 -30.33 -0.10
N PHE A 643 7.62 -30.26 0.14
CA PHE A 643 6.62 -30.67 -0.84
C PHE A 643 6.39 -29.52 -1.82
N PHE A 644 7.24 -29.42 -2.84
CA PHE A 644 6.95 -28.69 -4.08
C PHE A 644 6.68 -29.69 -5.20
N GLN A 645 5.39 -29.91 -5.49
CA GLN A 645 4.91 -30.23 -6.84
C GLN A 645 3.42 -29.89 -6.86
N TYR A 646 2.97 -29.33 -7.99
CA TYR A 646 1.63 -28.78 -8.26
C TYR A 646 1.42 -27.30 -7.90
N ALA A 647 2.17 -26.45 -8.59
CA ALA A 647 1.71 -25.12 -8.98
C ALA A 647 2.25 -24.77 -10.39
N GLU A 648 2.18 -25.72 -11.33
CA GLU A 648 2.23 -25.46 -12.78
C GLU A 648 1.27 -26.46 -13.45
N SER A 649 -0.01 -26.09 -13.50
CA SER A 649 -1.01 -26.59 -14.46
C SER A 649 -2.17 -25.61 -14.53
#